data_AF-A0A935Z9F4-F1
#
_entry.id   AF-A0A935Z9F4-F1
#
_cell.length_a   1.000
_cell.length_b   1.000
_cell.length_c   1.000
_cell.angle_alpha   90.00
_cell.angle_beta   90.00
_cell.angle_gamma   90.00
#
_symmetry.space_group_name_H-M   'P 1'
#
loop_
_entity.id
_entity.type
_entity.pdbx_description
1 polymer ?
#
loop_
_entity_poly.entity_id
_entity_poly.type
_entity_poly.pdbx_seq_one_letter_code
_entity_poly.pdbx_strand_id
1 'polypeptide(L)'
;MTLVRRLGAALVGALLVAMVPSCQSLPAARFCVYDGKTYAIGATYRDAQDCNTCTCRDVYGGPITTCQTSYCEPAPPSRDKVDLLFVVDNSALMADKQAFLADAASRLVLDLASPECVDASGAPTGERAQAARPAGQECQRGTPRHPPVVDLHIGVVSSSLGGYGSDQCRATETDPLDPTLNAHKDDAAHLLNRAGPKQTPLLNAGPSNVLAWSPPATKNETTRPSLGTTPYEDLTALARDTASLVEGVGHAGCRFSSPLEAAYRFLVAPDPDDHMAPTPKLDTTLLAQRATFLRPDSALAVVLVTDQDDVSLDPDSLGGQGASYFESTFPLSANVPGAQRDPSRGGSTAPRGTTICRGAPGSVDCRPCRSRGEPKVTADPACPENEGFHRKDEDDLAVRFHHVKERFGVDPRFPIRRYVDGFARPRVPSSRTQHDARGGYVGGDSCQNPLFAEKLPLTANGLDDPTLCNLARGPRRKHDIFVVVLGGIPDDLVGEGRPTAEQWMTIVEGPTRLDAPGLDVRMFPFVAPRHGRPASTSPADREFDTKKLELQYACTFPLSAPQACTGNDPSCPCDGLTDIPICKVAERTHGKAVPSQRPLELASALYGQALIGSVCPVSTTLPREGEPEEPYGYRKTMKRLDAALGPRLKSP
;
A
#
# COMPACT_ATOMS: atom_id res chain seq x y z
N MET A 1 26.76 18.40 80.01
CA MET A 1 27.60 17.84 81.09
C MET A 1 27.37 16.34 81.12
N THR A 2 28.43 15.55 80.93
CA THR A 2 28.58 14.11 81.31
C THR A 2 27.62 13.09 80.67
N LEU A 3 27.97 11.85 80.29
CA LEU A 3 29.16 11.02 80.48
C LEU A 3 29.13 9.86 79.47
N VAL A 4 30.32 9.37 79.14
CA VAL A 4 30.65 8.16 78.36
C VAL A 4 30.43 6.88 79.19
N ARG A 5 29.87 5.78 78.63
CA ARG A 5 30.50 4.42 78.47
C ARG A 5 29.52 3.27 78.09
N ARG A 6 29.91 2.60 77.00
CA ARG A 6 29.74 1.21 76.51
C ARG A 6 28.92 0.18 77.31
N LEU A 7 28.06 -0.54 76.58
CA LEU A 7 27.89 -2.00 76.61
C LEU A 7 27.33 -2.44 75.25
N GLY A 8 27.91 -3.47 74.63
CA GLY A 8 27.47 -4.02 73.35
C GLY A 8 26.79 -5.37 73.53
N ALA A 9 25.85 -5.69 72.64
CA ALA A 9 25.78 -6.93 71.85
C ALA A 9 24.41 -7.09 71.17
N ALA A 10 24.48 -7.52 69.90
CA ALA A 10 23.53 -8.36 69.19
C ALA A 10 22.25 -7.76 68.53
N LEU A 11 22.37 -7.63 67.21
CA LEU A 11 21.51 -8.17 66.15
C LEU A 11 20.35 -7.34 65.55
N VAL A 12 20.31 -7.46 64.21
CA VAL A 12 19.27 -7.10 63.23
C VAL A 12 19.28 -5.65 62.74
N GLY A 13 20.11 -5.40 61.73
CA GLY A 13 19.98 -4.24 60.85
C GLY A 13 18.82 -4.45 59.88
N ALA A 14 17.80 -3.60 59.99
CA ALA A 14 16.75 -3.43 58.98
C ALA A 14 16.59 -1.94 58.65
N LEU A 15 16.98 -1.62 57.42
CA LEU A 15 16.64 -0.51 56.52
C LEU A 15 15.81 0.68 57.06
N LEU A 16 16.41 1.88 56.96
CA LEU A 16 15.72 3.10 56.52
C LEU A 16 16.74 4.16 56.07
N VAL A 17 17.23 4.05 54.83
CA VAL A 17 17.83 5.18 54.09
C VAL A 17 17.33 5.14 52.66
N ALA A 18 16.87 6.29 52.21
CA ALA A 18 16.21 6.60 50.96
C ALA A 18 16.80 5.91 49.71
N MET A 19 15.94 5.27 48.92
CA MET A 19 16.18 5.10 47.49
C MET A 19 15.33 6.14 46.75
N VAL A 20 15.98 7.26 46.41
CA VAL A 20 15.70 7.96 45.16
C VAL A 20 15.84 6.90 44.06
N PRO A 21 14.90 6.76 43.11
CA PRO A 21 15.14 5.93 41.95
C PRO A 21 16.25 6.62 41.15
N SER A 22 17.48 6.19 41.41
CA SER A 22 18.60 6.41 40.52
C SER A 22 18.14 5.97 39.14
N CYS A 23 18.15 6.91 38.21
CA CYS A 23 18.00 6.69 36.78
C CYS A 23 19.14 5.76 36.34
N GLN A 24 18.96 4.45 36.52
CA GLN A 24 19.82 3.46 35.90
C GLN A 24 19.49 3.56 34.42
N SER A 25 20.41 4.18 33.67
CA SER A 25 20.44 4.07 32.22
C SER A 25 20.32 2.60 31.87
N LEU A 26 19.19 2.20 31.29
CA LEU A 26 19.08 0.92 30.61
C LEU A 26 20.29 0.81 29.66
N PRO A 27 21.03 -0.31 29.63
CA PRO A 27 22.11 -0.47 28.68
C PRO A 27 21.52 -0.25 27.29
N ALA A 28 22.11 0.68 26.52
CA ALA A 28 21.69 0.95 25.15
C ALA A 28 21.57 -0.39 24.41
N ALA A 29 20.39 -0.67 23.87
CA ALA A 29 20.18 -1.89 23.11
C ALA A 29 21.26 -1.97 22.03
N ARG A 30 22.03 -3.07 22.03
CA ARG A 30 23.13 -3.28 21.09
C ARG A 30 22.57 -3.98 19.85
N PHE A 31 22.61 -3.30 18.72
CA PHE A 31 22.13 -3.78 17.42
C PHE A 31 23.10 -3.34 16.33
N CYS A 32 23.12 -4.07 15.22
CA CYS A 32 23.79 -3.59 14.02
C CYS A 32 22.81 -2.71 13.25
N VAL A 33 23.27 -1.54 12.81
CA VAL A 33 22.59 -0.79 11.75
C VAL A 33 23.26 -1.19 10.45
N TYR A 34 22.51 -1.83 9.57
CA TYR A 34 22.97 -2.14 8.22
C TYR A 34 21.92 -1.71 7.23
N ASP A 35 22.33 -0.90 6.25
CA ASP A 35 21.45 -0.39 5.21
C ASP A 35 20.14 0.19 5.79
N GLY A 36 20.29 1.06 6.80
CA GLY A 36 19.15 1.71 7.45
C GLY A 36 18.17 0.78 8.18
N LYS A 37 18.54 -0.47 8.47
CA LYS A 37 17.74 -1.39 9.30
C LYS A 37 18.51 -1.80 10.55
N THR A 38 17.81 -1.92 11.67
CA THR A 38 18.36 -2.41 12.93
C THR A 38 18.19 -3.91 13.04
N TYR A 39 19.29 -4.60 13.26
CA TYR A 39 19.36 -6.04 13.39
C TYR A 39 19.83 -6.41 14.79
N ALA A 40 19.05 -7.27 15.45
CA ALA A 40 19.47 -7.85 16.72
C ALA A 40 20.78 -8.63 16.56
N ILE A 41 21.62 -8.66 17.60
CA ILE A 41 22.82 -9.50 17.63
C ILE A 41 22.42 -10.96 17.34
N GLY A 42 23.12 -11.59 16.39
CA GLY A 42 22.86 -12.96 15.94
C GLY A 42 21.90 -13.06 14.75
N ALA A 43 21.20 -11.98 14.38
CA ALA A 43 20.32 -11.99 13.21
C ALA A 43 21.12 -12.15 11.91
N THR A 44 20.65 -13.02 11.04
CA THR A 44 21.11 -13.15 9.66
C THR A 44 20.13 -12.47 8.71
N TYR A 45 20.66 -11.80 7.70
CA TYR A 45 19.87 -11.06 6.71
C TYR A 45 20.61 -10.99 5.40
N ARG A 46 19.94 -10.56 4.34
CA ARG A 46 20.55 -10.38 3.03
C ARG A 46 21.11 -8.98 2.91
N ASP A 47 22.20 -8.81 2.16
CA ASP A 47 22.72 -7.49 1.88
C ASP A 47 21.77 -6.67 0.98
N ALA A 48 22.07 -5.39 0.78
CA ALA A 48 21.26 -4.47 -0.04
C ALA A 48 20.98 -5.03 -1.46
N GLN A 49 21.90 -5.86 -1.96
CA GLN A 49 21.87 -6.45 -3.29
C GLN A 49 21.26 -7.86 -3.33
N ASP A 50 20.81 -8.42 -2.18
CA ASP A 50 20.38 -9.82 -1.98
C ASP A 50 21.40 -10.92 -2.29
N CYS A 51 22.62 -10.57 -2.68
CA CYS A 51 23.62 -11.54 -3.09
C CYS A 51 24.30 -12.20 -1.88
N ASN A 52 24.46 -11.45 -0.79
CA ASN A 52 25.27 -11.90 0.35
C ASN A 52 24.44 -12.13 1.60
N THR A 53 24.78 -13.16 2.37
CA THR A 53 24.24 -13.34 3.71
C THR A 53 25.08 -12.54 4.70
N CYS A 54 24.47 -11.54 5.30
CA CYS A 54 24.99 -10.75 6.40
C CYS A 54 24.56 -11.33 7.74
N THR A 55 25.37 -11.10 8.77
CA THR A 55 25.09 -11.47 10.15
C THR A 55 25.47 -10.32 11.05
N CYS A 56 24.57 -9.92 11.94
CA CYS A 56 24.89 -8.98 12.99
C CYS A 56 25.66 -9.69 14.11
N ARG A 57 26.89 -9.24 14.43
CA ARG A 57 27.76 -9.85 15.44
C ARG A 57 28.15 -8.83 16.49
N ASP A 58 28.25 -9.26 17.75
CA ASP A 58 28.83 -8.45 18.83
C ASP A 58 30.33 -8.79 18.94
N VAL A 59 31.19 -7.78 18.78
CA VAL A 59 32.65 -7.94 18.87
C VAL A 59 33.24 -6.94 19.86
N TYR A 60 34.49 -7.13 20.27
CA TYR A 60 35.22 -6.14 21.08
C TYR A 60 35.33 -4.83 20.29
N GLY A 61 34.50 -3.83 20.66
CA GLY A 61 34.37 -2.56 19.96
C GLY A 61 32.93 -2.17 19.60
N GLY A 62 31.97 -3.11 19.68
CA GLY A 62 30.54 -2.87 19.43
C GLY A 62 29.93 -3.80 18.37
N PRO A 63 28.62 -3.68 18.10
CA PRO A 63 27.93 -4.46 17.08
C PRO A 63 28.45 -4.14 15.68
N ILE A 64 28.77 -5.17 14.90
CA ILE A 64 29.18 -5.03 13.50
C ILE A 64 28.42 -5.98 12.58
N THR A 65 28.20 -5.55 11.34
CA THR A 65 27.68 -6.41 10.30
C THR A 65 28.81 -7.11 9.56
N THR A 66 28.75 -8.44 9.49
CA THR A 66 29.65 -9.25 8.66
C THR A 66 28.86 -9.91 7.54
N CYS A 67 29.21 -9.66 6.29
CA CYS A 67 28.60 -10.30 5.13
C CYS A 67 29.54 -11.32 4.50
N GLN A 68 28.99 -12.44 4.06
CA GLN A 68 29.70 -13.36 3.17
C GLN A 68 30.05 -12.61 1.89
N THR A 69 31.29 -12.68 1.44
CA THR A 69 31.70 -12.02 0.19
C THR A 69 31.54 -13.00 -0.97
N SER A 70 30.38 -12.95 -1.62
CA SER A 70 30.16 -13.54 -2.95
C SER A 70 30.23 -12.43 -4.00
N TYR A 71 30.57 -12.80 -5.25
CA TYR A 71 30.48 -11.88 -6.39
C TYR A 71 29.02 -11.47 -6.58
N CYS A 72 28.68 -10.23 -6.23
CA CYS A 72 27.39 -9.66 -6.59
C CYS A 72 27.38 -9.41 -8.08
N GLU A 73 26.28 -9.77 -8.74
CA GLU A 73 26.14 -9.50 -10.17
C GLU A 73 26.45 -8.02 -10.45
N PRO A 74 27.12 -7.72 -11.59
CA PRO A 74 27.43 -6.35 -11.96
C PRO A 74 26.17 -5.49 -11.95
N ALA A 75 26.35 -4.18 -11.77
CA ALA A 75 25.26 -3.22 -11.76
C ALA A 75 24.23 -3.51 -12.88
N PRO A 76 22.92 -3.41 -12.60
CA PRO A 76 21.86 -3.60 -13.59
C PRO A 76 22.23 -3.01 -14.93
N PRO A 77 22.04 -3.73 -16.05
CA PRO A 77 22.04 -3.07 -17.33
C PRO A 77 20.94 -2.01 -17.28
N SER A 78 21.29 -0.77 -17.60
CA SER A 78 20.28 0.28 -17.75
C SER A 78 19.27 -0.08 -18.86
N ARG A 79 18.08 0.50 -18.77
CA ARG A 79 16.83 0.13 -19.44
C ARG A 79 16.43 1.25 -20.40
N ASP A 80 15.96 0.91 -21.57
CA ASP A 80 15.42 1.81 -22.60
C ASP A 80 13.88 1.84 -22.60
N LYS A 81 13.26 0.92 -21.85
CA LYS A 81 11.81 0.72 -21.73
C LYS A 81 11.34 0.94 -20.30
N VAL A 82 10.17 1.56 -20.14
CA VAL A 82 9.52 1.72 -18.83
C VAL A 82 8.05 1.28 -18.89
N ASP A 83 7.65 0.44 -17.95
CA ASP A 83 6.26 0.08 -17.70
C ASP A 83 5.78 0.83 -16.44
N LEU A 84 4.69 1.58 -16.55
CA LEU A 84 4.07 2.34 -15.45
C LEU A 84 2.70 1.75 -15.13
N LEU A 85 2.51 1.22 -13.92
CA LEU A 85 1.23 0.76 -13.43
C LEU A 85 0.72 1.70 -12.33
N PHE A 86 -0.45 2.30 -12.55
CA PHE A 86 -1.18 2.99 -11.48
C PHE A 86 -2.20 2.03 -10.85
N VAL A 87 -2.16 1.91 -9.53
CA VAL A 87 -3.13 1.15 -8.74
C VAL A 87 -3.86 2.17 -7.88
N VAL A 88 -5.10 2.45 -8.26
CA VAL A 88 -5.83 3.61 -7.76
C VAL A 88 -6.99 3.16 -6.90
N ASP A 89 -6.99 3.59 -5.64
CA ASP A 89 -8.15 3.45 -4.78
C ASP A 89 -9.35 4.18 -5.38
N ASN A 90 -10.46 3.46 -5.52
CA ASN A 90 -11.70 3.96 -6.08
C ASN A 90 -12.82 4.06 -5.02
N SER A 91 -12.48 4.16 -3.74
CA SER A 91 -13.43 4.42 -2.65
C SER A 91 -13.97 5.86 -2.66
N ALA A 92 -15.06 6.08 -1.93
CA ALA A 92 -15.91 7.28 -2.01
C ALA A 92 -15.19 8.63 -1.88
N LEU A 93 -14.11 8.71 -1.11
CA LEU A 93 -13.41 9.97 -0.84
C LEU A 93 -12.19 10.21 -1.73
N MET A 94 -12.03 9.40 -2.78
CA MET A 94 -10.87 9.47 -3.67
C MET A 94 -11.00 10.51 -4.79
N ALA A 95 -12.17 11.08 -5.05
CA ALA A 95 -12.40 11.99 -6.20
C ALA A 95 -11.38 13.15 -6.28
N ASP A 96 -11.19 13.92 -5.20
CA ASP A 96 -10.25 15.06 -5.21
C ASP A 96 -8.79 14.61 -5.35
N LYS A 97 -8.47 13.45 -4.75
CA LYS A 97 -7.13 12.86 -4.76
C LYS A 97 -6.80 12.34 -6.15
N GLN A 98 -7.77 11.75 -6.84
CA GLN A 98 -7.63 11.31 -8.23
C GLN A 98 -7.41 12.49 -9.17
N ALA A 99 -8.01 13.66 -8.92
CA ALA A 99 -7.73 14.86 -9.72
C ALA A 99 -6.25 15.31 -9.59
N PHE A 100 -5.69 15.31 -8.38
CA PHE A 100 -4.25 15.57 -8.20
C PHE A 100 -3.37 14.48 -8.81
N LEU A 101 -3.80 13.22 -8.75
CA LEU A 101 -3.10 12.11 -9.38
C LEU A 101 -3.13 12.22 -10.91
N ALA A 102 -4.25 12.60 -11.51
CA ALA A 102 -4.39 12.75 -12.95
C ALA A 102 -3.43 13.82 -13.49
N ASP A 103 -3.34 14.99 -12.82
CA ASP A 103 -2.34 16.01 -13.15
C ASP A 103 -0.91 15.50 -12.99
N ALA A 104 -0.59 14.89 -11.84
CA ALA A 104 0.77 14.42 -11.56
C ALA A 104 1.20 13.27 -12.48
N ALA A 105 0.29 12.37 -12.84
CA ALA A 105 0.51 11.28 -13.79
C ALA A 105 0.74 11.81 -15.20
N SER A 106 -0.07 12.78 -15.63
CA SER A 106 0.14 13.49 -16.91
C SER A 106 1.54 14.10 -16.97
N ARG A 107 1.93 14.82 -15.91
CA ARG A 107 3.24 15.46 -15.81
C ARG A 107 4.38 14.43 -15.79
N LEU A 108 4.25 13.33 -15.04
CA LEU A 108 5.24 12.24 -15.04
C LEU A 108 5.49 11.67 -16.44
N VAL A 109 4.43 11.45 -17.22
CA VAL A 109 4.55 10.98 -18.61
C VAL A 109 5.32 11.98 -19.46
N LEU A 110 5.03 13.27 -19.32
CA LEU A 110 5.77 14.34 -20.01
C LEU A 110 7.25 14.39 -19.57
N ASP A 111 7.51 14.28 -18.27
CA ASP A 111 8.87 14.32 -17.70
C ASP A 111 9.70 13.13 -18.18
N LEU A 112 9.14 11.92 -18.20
CA LEU A 112 9.83 10.72 -18.66
C LEU A 112 10.13 10.74 -20.17
N ALA A 113 9.16 11.11 -21.00
CA ALA A 113 9.32 11.09 -22.46
C ALA A 113 9.99 12.35 -23.03
N SER A 114 9.93 13.47 -22.31
CA SER A 114 10.54 14.75 -22.66
C SER A 114 11.12 15.43 -21.41
N PRO A 115 12.22 14.89 -20.87
CA PRO A 115 12.83 15.42 -19.65
C PRO A 115 13.32 16.84 -19.80
N GLU A 116 13.38 17.57 -18.69
CA GLU A 116 13.98 18.90 -18.67
C GLU A 116 15.45 18.84 -19.09
N CYS A 117 15.87 19.83 -19.87
CA CYS A 117 17.28 20.08 -20.13
C CYS A 117 17.90 20.78 -18.93
N VAL A 118 19.06 20.30 -18.50
CA VAL A 118 19.83 20.85 -17.38
C VAL A 118 21.21 21.31 -17.83
N ASP A 119 21.73 22.36 -17.20
CA ASP A 119 23.09 22.84 -17.43
C ASP A 119 24.14 21.99 -16.70
N ALA A 120 25.41 22.40 -16.76
CA ALA A 120 26.53 21.71 -16.12
C ALA A 120 26.43 21.66 -14.58
N SER A 121 25.61 22.52 -13.96
CA SER A 121 25.34 22.51 -12.52
C SER A 121 24.11 21.67 -12.14
N GLY A 122 23.41 21.11 -13.12
CA GLY A 122 22.15 20.39 -12.94
C GLY A 122 20.93 21.30 -12.82
N ALA A 123 21.07 22.60 -13.09
CA ALA A 123 19.96 23.55 -13.04
C ALA A 123 19.15 23.51 -14.35
N PRO A 124 17.80 23.62 -14.31
CA PRO A 124 16.97 23.63 -15.51
C PRO A 124 17.30 24.79 -16.45
N THR A 125 17.41 24.53 -17.74
CA THR A 125 17.66 25.56 -18.77
C THR A 125 16.37 26.21 -19.28
N GLY A 126 15.21 25.69 -18.88
CA GLY A 126 13.88 26.06 -19.40
C GLY A 126 13.49 25.37 -20.71
N GLU A 127 14.36 24.54 -21.27
CA GLU A 127 14.08 23.69 -22.44
C GLU A 127 13.71 22.26 -21.99
N ARG A 128 12.96 21.54 -22.84
CA ARG A 128 12.72 20.10 -22.69
C ARG A 128 13.33 19.32 -23.85
N ALA A 129 13.86 18.15 -23.55
CA ALA A 129 14.53 17.28 -24.48
C ALA A 129 13.57 16.78 -25.57
N GLN A 130 14.01 16.84 -26.82
CA GLN A 130 13.24 16.37 -27.97
C GLN A 130 13.74 14.99 -28.39
N ALA A 131 12.98 13.95 -28.07
CA ALA A 131 13.31 12.56 -28.41
C ALA A 131 13.46 12.30 -29.94
N ALA A 132 12.93 13.19 -30.78
CA ALA A 132 13.08 13.11 -32.23
C ALA A 132 14.45 13.58 -32.74
N ARG A 133 15.27 14.23 -31.91
CA ARG A 133 16.61 14.69 -32.29
C ARG A 133 17.66 13.59 -32.10
N PRO A 134 18.82 13.66 -32.79
CA PRO A 134 19.91 12.71 -32.59
C PRO A 134 20.41 12.67 -31.14
N ALA A 135 20.90 11.51 -30.72
CA ALA A 135 21.48 11.33 -29.39
C ALA A 135 22.59 12.35 -29.11
N GLY A 136 22.54 13.00 -27.94
CA GLY A 136 23.43 14.10 -27.56
C GLY A 136 23.05 15.48 -28.13
N GLN A 137 21.96 15.60 -28.89
CA GLN A 137 21.43 16.85 -29.44
C GLN A 137 19.96 17.09 -29.05
N GLU A 138 19.45 16.33 -28.09
CA GLU A 138 18.06 16.41 -27.63
C GLU A 138 17.73 17.78 -27.02
N CYS A 139 18.74 18.46 -26.45
CA CYS A 139 18.69 19.81 -25.91
C CYS A 139 19.54 20.77 -26.76
N GLN A 140 19.04 21.98 -27.03
CA GLN A 140 19.85 23.07 -27.61
C GLN A 140 20.83 23.61 -26.58
N ARG A 141 20.42 23.68 -25.30
CA ARG A 141 21.27 24.11 -24.17
C ARG A 141 21.30 23.06 -23.08
N GLY A 142 22.52 22.67 -22.70
CA GLY A 142 22.74 21.67 -21.65
C GLY A 142 22.52 20.25 -22.15
N THR A 143 22.19 19.35 -21.24
CA THR A 143 21.89 17.94 -21.52
C THR A 143 20.56 17.54 -20.88
N PRO A 144 19.85 16.55 -21.41
CA PRO A 144 18.66 16.01 -20.74
C PRO A 144 18.98 15.55 -19.30
N ARG A 145 18.07 15.79 -18.35
CA ARG A 145 18.19 15.32 -16.96
C ARG A 145 18.41 13.80 -16.88
N HIS A 146 17.74 13.08 -17.78
CA HIS A 146 17.99 11.67 -18.11
C HIS A 146 17.67 11.49 -19.60
N PRO A 147 18.09 10.37 -20.23
CA PRO A 147 17.71 10.12 -21.62
C PRO A 147 16.18 10.06 -21.79
N PRO A 148 15.60 10.69 -22.83
CA PRO A 148 14.17 10.63 -23.10
C PRO A 148 13.69 9.18 -23.24
N VAL A 149 12.62 8.81 -22.54
CA VAL A 149 12.04 7.47 -22.71
C VAL A 149 11.20 7.43 -23.99
N VAL A 150 11.57 6.54 -24.89
CA VAL A 150 10.94 6.39 -26.21
C VAL A 150 10.06 5.16 -26.32
N ASP A 151 9.97 4.36 -25.25
CA ASP A 151 9.18 3.14 -25.24
C ASP A 151 8.49 2.93 -23.87
N LEU A 152 7.27 3.47 -23.72
CA LEU A 152 6.50 3.46 -22.47
C LEU A 152 5.24 2.61 -22.60
N HIS A 153 4.95 1.78 -21.59
CA HIS A 153 3.62 1.20 -21.39
C HIS A 153 3.00 1.79 -20.14
N ILE A 154 1.71 2.13 -20.20
CA ILE A 154 0.96 2.65 -19.07
C ILE A 154 -0.31 1.82 -18.90
N GLY A 155 -0.51 1.35 -17.69
CA GLY A 155 -1.70 0.63 -17.26
C GLY A 155 -2.28 1.25 -15.99
N VAL A 156 -3.59 1.12 -15.83
CA VAL A 156 -4.31 1.54 -14.62
C VAL A 156 -5.19 0.38 -14.17
N VAL A 157 -5.15 0.04 -12.88
CA VAL A 157 -6.09 -0.87 -12.22
C VAL A 157 -6.69 -0.17 -11.01
N SER A 158 -7.89 -0.58 -10.58
CA SER A 158 -8.47 -0.09 -9.33
C SER A 158 -8.15 -1.00 -8.14
N SER A 159 -8.42 -0.53 -6.93
CA SER A 159 -8.31 -1.31 -5.69
C SER A 159 -9.50 -2.27 -5.46
N SER A 160 -10.50 -2.30 -6.35
CA SER A 160 -11.75 -3.03 -6.17
C SER A 160 -11.67 -4.46 -6.70
N LEU A 161 -11.76 -5.42 -5.77
CA LEU A 161 -11.74 -6.88 -6.03
C LEU A 161 -13.00 -7.57 -5.51
N GLY A 162 -14.14 -6.86 -5.47
CA GLY A 162 -15.40 -7.44 -5.04
C GLY A 162 -15.46 -7.87 -3.58
N GLY A 163 -16.53 -8.60 -3.27
CA GLY A 163 -16.87 -9.02 -1.91
C GLY A 163 -16.48 -10.45 -1.53
N TYR A 164 -15.80 -11.20 -2.42
CA TYR A 164 -15.50 -12.65 -2.22
C TYR A 164 -16.73 -13.49 -1.83
N GLY A 165 -17.89 -13.18 -2.43
CA GLY A 165 -19.17 -13.86 -2.15
C GLY A 165 -19.95 -13.33 -0.94
N SER A 166 -19.45 -12.31 -0.25
CA SER A 166 -20.18 -11.64 0.85
C SER A 166 -21.37 -10.78 0.38
N ASP A 167 -22.14 -10.26 1.34
CA ASP A 167 -23.21 -9.30 1.08
C ASP A 167 -22.75 -7.88 0.73
N GLN A 168 -21.44 -7.64 0.66
CA GLN A 168 -20.82 -6.35 0.29
C GLN A 168 -20.21 -6.38 -1.11
N CYS A 169 -20.06 -5.19 -1.71
CA CYS A 169 -19.29 -4.98 -2.95
C CYS A 169 -19.74 -5.87 -4.12
N ARG A 170 -21.04 -5.86 -4.44
CA ARG A 170 -21.55 -6.61 -5.59
C ARG A 170 -21.18 -5.90 -6.89
N ALA A 171 -20.67 -6.65 -7.87
CA ALA A 171 -20.27 -6.14 -9.18
C ALA A 171 -21.41 -5.45 -9.97
N THR A 172 -22.68 -5.72 -9.61
CA THR A 172 -23.86 -5.13 -10.26
C THR A 172 -24.34 -3.83 -9.59
N GLU A 173 -23.67 -3.35 -8.55
CA GLU A 173 -24.00 -2.06 -7.94
C GLU A 173 -23.72 -0.91 -8.92
N THR A 174 -24.60 0.09 -8.90
CA THR A 174 -24.46 1.32 -9.70
C THR A 174 -23.90 2.45 -8.84
N ASP A 175 -23.26 3.42 -9.49
CA ASP A 175 -22.76 4.61 -8.82
C ASP A 175 -23.93 5.36 -8.12
N PRO A 176 -23.81 5.68 -6.82
CA PRO A 176 -24.87 6.38 -6.08
C PRO A 176 -25.17 7.81 -6.57
N LEU A 177 -24.19 8.47 -7.21
CA LEU A 177 -24.32 9.83 -7.74
C LEU A 177 -24.75 9.85 -9.21
N ASP A 178 -24.42 8.80 -9.97
CA ASP A 178 -24.85 8.62 -11.36
C ASP A 178 -25.28 7.17 -11.62
N PRO A 179 -26.55 6.81 -11.37
CA PRO A 179 -27.03 5.43 -11.53
C PRO A 179 -26.93 4.86 -12.95
N THR A 180 -26.55 5.66 -13.94
CA THR A 180 -26.24 5.18 -15.30
C THR A 180 -24.87 4.50 -15.40
N LEU A 181 -24.01 4.69 -14.39
CA LEU A 181 -22.67 4.14 -14.30
C LEU A 181 -22.64 2.93 -13.36
N ASN A 182 -21.75 1.99 -13.65
CA ASN A 182 -21.39 0.93 -12.71
C ASN A 182 -20.57 1.53 -11.56
N ALA A 183 -20.76 1.04 -10.33
CA ALA A 183 -19.98 1.47 -9.17
C ALA A 183 -18.52 0.97 -9.20
N HIS A 184 -18.21 0.00 -10.07
CA HIS A 184 -16.94 -0.71 -10.20
C HIS A 184 -16.48 -1.30 -8.87
N LYS A 185 -17.40 -2.03 -8.21
CA LYS A 185 -17.11 -2.75 -6.95
C LYS A 185 -16.18 -3.94 -7.13
N ASP A 186 -16.03 -4.42 -8.36
CA ASP A 186 -15.11 -5.48 -8.75
C ASP A 186 -14.61 -5.21 -10.16
N ASP A 187 -13.35 -4.78 -10.27
CA ASP A 187 -12.64 -4.62 -11.55
C ASP A 187 -11.69 -5.81 -11.82
N ALA A 188 -11.71 -6.84 -10.96
CA ALA A 188 -10.90 -8.06 -11.07
C ALA A 188 -9.38 -7.87 -11.25
N ALA A 189 -8.84 -6.69 -10.93
CA ALA A 189 -7.48 -6.25 -11.28
C ALA A 189 -7.20 -6.25 -12.80
N HIS A 190 -8.23 -6.11 -13.63
CA HIS A 190 -8.06 -5.89 -15.07
C HIS A 190 -7.56 -4.48 -15.32
N LEU A 191 -6.74 -4.31 -16.35
CA LEU A 191 -6.41 -2.98 -16.85
C LEU A 191 -7.69 -2.28 -17.30
N LEU A 192 -7.88 -1.06 -16.84
CA LEU A 192 -9.06 -0.25 -17.13
C LEU A 192 -8.94 0.39 -18.50
N ASN A 193 -10.09 0.68 -19.12
CA ASN A 193 -10.17 1.45 -20.38
C ASN A 193 -11.29 2.48 -20.35
N ARG A 194 -11.66 2.98 -19.17
CA ARG A 194 -12.69 4.00 -19.00
C ARG A 194 -12.03 5.34 -18.71
N ALA A 195 -12.48 6.40 -19.35
CA ALA A 195 -11.86 7.73 -19.30
C ALA A 195 -12.83 8.79 -18.78
N GLY A 196 -12.28 9.69 -17.97
CA GLY A 196 -12.94 10.86 -17.40
C GLY A 196 -14.06 10.52 -16.42
N PRO A 197 -14.72 11.55 -15.85
CA PRO A 197 -15.79 11.37 -14.87
C PRO A 197 -17.02 10.60 -15.40
N LYS A 198 -17.22 10.60 -16.73
CA LYS A 198 -18.30 9.85 -17.40
C LYS A 198 -17.91 8.42 -17.77
N GLN A 199 -16.69 8.00 -17.44
CA GLN A 199 -16.19 6.63 -17.60
C GLN A 199 -16.38 6.09 -19.02
N THR A 200 -16.22 6.96 -20.01
CA THR A 200 -16.41 6.59 -21.42
C THR A 200 -15.27 5.70 -21.89
N PRO A 201 -15.52 4.66 -22.71
CA PRO A 201 -14.45 3.81 -23.21
C PRO A 201 -13.36 4.60 -23.97
N LEU A 202 -12.11 4.42 -23.56
CA LEU A 202 -10.91 4.98 -24.17
C LEU A 202 -10.40 4.03 -25.25
N LEU A 203 -10.88 4.24 -26.48
CA LEU A 203 -10.60 3.34 -27.61
C LEU A 203 -9.11 3.16 -27.91
N ASN A 204 -8.30 4.20 -27.67
CA ASN A 204 -6.85 4.16 -27.90
C ASN A 204 -6.10 3.19 -26.97
N ALA A 205 -6.68 2.82 -25.83
CA ALA A 205 -6.15 1.78 -24.96
C ALA A 205 -6.48 0.36 -25.46
N GLY A 206 -7.49 0.23 -26.34
CA GLY A 206 -7.99 -1.07 -26.79
C GLY A 206 -7.13 -1.73 -27.87
N PRO A 207 -7.09 -3.08 -27.92
CA PRO A 207 -7.91 -4.01 -27.15
C PRO A 207 -7.27 -4.49 -25.82
N SER A 208 -6.01 -4.18 -25.56
CA SER A 208 -5.26 -4.70 -24.39
C SER A 208 -5.35 -3.83 -23.14
N ASN A 209 -6.02 -2.68 -23.24
CA ASN A 209 -6.14 -1.65 -22.20
C ASN A 209 -4.78 -1.08 -21.75
N VAL A 210 -3.81 -1.03 -22.67
CA VAL A 210 -2.47 -0.47 -22.46
C VAL A 210 -2.31 0.78 -23.32
N LEU A 211 -1.94 1.90 -22.71
CA LEU A 211 -1.45 3.06 -23.47
C LEU A 211 0.04 2.85 -23.76
N ALA A 212 0.41 2.94 -25.03
CA ALA A 212 1.79 2.75 -25.47
C ALA A 212 2.37 4.03 -26.08
N TRP A 213 3.61 4.37 -25.75
CA TRP A 213 4.36 5.49 -26.32
C TRP A 213 5.44 4.98 -27.26
N SER A 214 5.53 5.54 -28.46
CA SER A 214 6.63 5.27 -29.39
C SER A 214 6.76 6.41 -30.39
N PRO A 215 7.73 7.33 -30.23
CA PRO A 215 7.87 8.48 -31.11
C PRO A 215 8.33 8.09 -32.52
N PRO A 216 7.91 8.80 -33.57
CA PRO A 216 8.18 8.44 -34.97
C PRO A 216 9.65 8.28 -35.36
N ALA A 217 10.56 9.00 -34.71
CA ALA A 217 12.00 8.93 -34.99
C ALA A 217 12.63 7.57 -34.67
N THR A 218 11.92 6.72 -33.91
CA THR A 218 12.38 5.37 -33.51
C THR A 218 11.78 4.24 -34.36
N LYS A 219 11.02 4.57 -35.43
CA LYS A 219 10.29 3.62 -36.29
C LYS A 219 11.16 2.62 -37.09
N ASN A 220 12.49 2.73 -37.07
CA ASN A 220 13.38 1.82 -37.80
C ASN A 220 13.67 0.49 -37.08
N GLU A 221 13.10 0.25 -35.90
CA GLU A 221 13.23 -1.05 -35.23
C GLU A 221 12.19 -2.06 -35.72
N THR A 222 12.61 -2.93 -36.64
CA THR A 222 11.90 -4.13 -37.10
C THR A 222 11.67 -5.20 -36.01
N THR A 223 11.97 -4.90 -34.75
CA THR A 223 11.97 -5.81 -33.60
C THR A 223 10.86 -5.55 -32.58
N ARG A 224 10.01 -4.53 -32.77
CA ARG A 224 8.93 -4.24 -31.80
C ARG A 224 7.77 -5.25 -31.90
N PRO A 225 7.38 -5.92 -30.80
CA PRO A 225 6.20 -6.77 -30.78
C PRO A 225 4.95 -5.98 -31.19
N SER A 226 4.05 -6.55 -31.99
CA SER A 226 2.76 -5.91 -32.25
C SER A 226 1.97 -5.86 -30.95
N LEU A 227 1.75 -4.66 -30.41
CA LEU A 227 1.07 -4.45 -29.12
C LEU A 227 -0.43 -4.76 -29.15
N GLY A 228 -1.01 -5.00 -30.33
CA GLY A 228 -2.46 -4.99 -30.55
C GLY A 228 -3.07 -3.58 -30.45
N THR A 229 -2.39 -2.65 -29.77
CA THR A 229 -2.69 -1.21 -29.68
C THR A 229 -1.78 -0.40 -30.60
N THR A 230 -2.28 0.74 -31.12
CA THR A 230 -1.46 1.67 -31.89
C THR A 230 -0.77 2.63 -30.94
N PRO A 231 0.58 2.69 -30.90
CA PRO A 231 1.27 3.62 -30.01
C PRO A 231 0.94 5.08 -30.33
N TYR A 232 0.95 5.90 -29.29
CA TYR A 232 0.84 7.35 -29.41
C TYR A 232 2.09 7.92 -30.07
N GLU A 233 1.88 8.82 -31.02
CA GLU A 233 2.93 9.65 -31.63
C GLU A 233 2.89 11.10 -31.12
N ASP A 234 1.77 11.51 -30.52
CA ASP A 234 1.60 12.79 -29.83
C ASP A 234 1.69 12.57 -28.31
N LEU A 235 2.79 13.06 -27.72
CA LEU A 235 3.04 12.94 -26.29
C LEU A 235 2.00 13.68 -25.44
N THR A 236 1.45 14.79 -25.94
CA THR A 236 0.41 15.54 -25.23
C THR A 236 -0.90 14.75 -25.19
N ALA A 237 -1.22 14.05 -26.28
CA ALA A 237 -2.37 13.16 -26.32
C ALA A 237 -2.20 11.97 -25.36
N LEU A 238 -1.01 11.36 -25.29
CA LEU A 238 -0.73 10.30 -24.32
C LEU A 238 -0.88 10.79 -22.88
N ALA A 239 -0.30 11.94 -22.56
CA ALA A 239 -0.34 12.52 -21.21
C ALA A 239 -1.77 12.88 -20.79
N ARG A 240 -2.60 13.41 -21.70
CA ARG A 240 -4.02 13.70 -21.47
C ARG A 240 -4.84 12.43 -21.28
N ASP A 241 -4.63 11.43 -22.13
CA ASP A 241 -5.40 10.18 -22.08
C ASP A 241 -5.01 9.35 -20.84
N THR A 242 -3.75 9.46 -20.37
CA THR A 242 -3.31 8.91 -19.07
C THR A 242 -4.05 9.56 -17.92
N ALA A 243 -4.13 10.89 -17.88
CA ALA A 243 -4.88 11.63 -16.86
C ALA A 243 -6.37 11.24 -16.87
N SER A 244 -6.96 11.15 -18.08
CA SER A 244 -8.35 10.76 -18.26
C SER A 244 -8.60 9.33 -17.78
N LEU A 245 -7.65 8.40 -17.97
CA LEU A 245 -7.77 7.02 -17.50
C LEU A 245 -7.72 6.94 -15.96
N VAL A 246 -6.91 7.78 -15.31
CA VAL A 246 -6.89 7.92 -13.85
C VAL A 246 -8.23 8.45 -13.32
N GLU A 247 -8.78 9.50 -13.94
CA GLU A 247 -10.11 10.02 -13.58
C GLU A 247 -11.22 8.99 -13.80
N GLY A 248 -11.09 8.18 -14.86
CA GLY A 248 -12.05 7.15 -15.21
C GLY A 248 -12.08 5.98 -14.23
N VAL A 249 -11.10 5.83 -13.33
CA VAL A 249 -11.13 4.86 -12.24
C VAL A 249 -12.44 4.97 -11.45
N GLY A 250 -12.92 6.20 -11.24
CA GLY A 250 -14.12 6.50 -10.46
C GLY A 250 -13.88 6.41 -8.95
N HIS A 251 -14.90 6.76 -8.17
CA HIS A 251 -14.83 6.80 -6.70
C HIS A 251 -16.03 6.08 -6.04
N ALA A 252 -16.83 5.34 -6.80
CA ALA A 252 -17.96 4.59 -6.25
C ALA A 252 -17.61 3.13 -5.89
N GLY A 253 -16.34 2.76 -5.91
CA GLY A 253 -15.81 1.40 -5.78
C GLY A 253 -16.05 0.72 -4.45
N CYS A 254 -15.51 -0.48 -4.31
CA CYS A 254 -15.62 -1.27 -3.09
C CYS A 254 -15.03 -0.52 -1.91
N ARG A 255 -15.77 -0.55 -0.79
CA ARG A 255 -15.32 0.06 0.47
C ARG A 255 -14.13 -0.68 1.09
N PHE A 256 -13.91 -1.93 0.71
CA PHE A 256 -12.77 -2.73 1.14
C PHE A 256 -11.66 -2.60 0.10
N SER A 257 -10.96 -1.48 0.16
CA SER A 257 -9.87 -1.17 -0.76
C SER A 257 -8.74 -2.20 -0.61
N SER A 258 -8.35 -2.86 -1.70
CA SER A 258 -7.34 -3.92 -1.72
C SER A 258 -6.22 -3.63 -2.74
N PRO A 259 -5.54 -2.46 -2.66
CA PRO A 259 -4.53 -2.08 -3.64
C PRO A 259 -3.34 -3.05 -3.69
N LEU A 260 -2.97 -3.69 -2.57
CA LEU A 260 -1.85 -4.63 -2.57
C LEU A 260 -2.18 -5.91 -3.35
N GLU A 261 -3.37 -6.48 -3.12
CA GLU A 261 -3.82 -7.66 -3.86
C GLU A 261 -4.13 -7.34 -5.31
N ALA A 262 -4.68 -6.16 -5.64
CA ALA A 262 -4.90 -5.76 -7.03
C ALA A 262 -3.58 -5.71 -7.81
N ALA A 263 -2.54 -5.09 -7.22
CA ALA A 263 -1.21 -5.07 -7.80
C ALA A 263 -0.60 -6.48 -7.93
N TYR A 264 -0.73 -7.31 -6.89
CA TYR A 264 -0.20 -8.67 -6.87
C TYR A 264 -0.87 -9.57 -7.90
N ARG A 265 -2.20 -9.53 -8.01
CA ARG A 265 -2.97 -10.30 -8.99
C ARG A 265 -2.55 -9.93 -10.40
N PHE A 266 -2.49 -8.64 -10.71
CA PHE A 266 -2.10 -8.19 -12.04
C PHE A 266 -0.63 -8.44 -12.37
N LEU A 267 0.31 -8.29 -11.43
CA LEU A 267 1.75 -8.34 -11.76
C LEU A 267 2.44 -9.65 -11.41
N VAL A 268 2.00 -10.36 -10.37
CA VAL A 268 2.79 -11.40 -9.68
C VAL A 268 2.12 -12.77 -9.68
N ALA A 269 0.80 -12.85 -9.55
CA ALA A 269 0.11 -14.15 -9.45
C ALA A 269 0.34 -15.00 -10.72
N PRO A 270 1.05 -16.15 -10.67
CA PRO A 270 1.35 -16.93 -11.88
C PRO A 270 0.10 -17.39 -12.60
N ASP A 271 -0.89 -17.83 -11.83
CA ASP A 271 -2.16 -18.41 -12.22
C ASP A 271 -3.34 -17.59 -11.65
N PRO A 272 -3.56 -16.35 -12.16
CA PRO A 272 -4.61 -15.49 -11.66
C PRO A 272 -5.99 -16.09 -11.98
N ASP A 273 -6.83 -16.23 -10.98
CA ASP A 273 -8.13 -16.87 -11.07
C ASP A 273 -9.29 -15.86 -11.09
N ASP A 274 -10.47 -16.27 -11.52
CA ASP A 274 -11.73 -15.57 -11.25
C ASP A 274 -12.09 -15.79 -9.77
N HIS A 275 -11.54 -14.92 -8.93
CA HIS A 275 -11.67 -14.95 -7.47
C HIS A 275 -13.10 -14.79 -6.94
N MET A 276 -14.05 -14.39 -7.79
CA MET A 276 -15.46 -14.25 -7.44
C MET A 276 -16.27 -15.50 -7.80
N ALA A 277 -15.71 -16.42 -8.59
CA ALA A 277 -16.40 -17.65 -8.98
C ALA A 277 -16.42 -18.67 -7.83
N PRO A 278 -17.55 -19.38 -7.61
CA PRO A 278 -17.61 -20.49 -6.63
C PRO A 278 -16.63 -21.63 -6.93
N THR A 279 -16.19 -21.73 -8.18
CA THR A 279 -15.11 -22.62 -8.61
C THR A 279 -14.15 -21.77 -9.42
N PRO A 280 -12.95 -21.46 -8.87
CA PRO A 280 -12.00 -20.60 -9.53
C PRO A 280 -11.67 -21.09 -10.93
N LYS A 281 -11.75 -20.19 -11.92
CA LYS A 281 -11.32 -20.44 -13.30
C LYS A 281 -10.17 -19.52 -13.62
N LEU A 282 -9.31 -19.88 -14.56
CA LEU A 282 -8.24 -18.98 -14.99
C LEU A 282 -8.84 -17.68 -15.56
N ASP A 283 -8.34 -16.54 -15.08
CA ASP A 283 -8.65 -15.23 -15.64
C ASP A 283 -7.78 -14.98 -16.87
N THR A 284 -8.32 -15.35 -18.03
CA THR A 284 -7.62 -15.22 -19.30
C THR A 284 -7.50 -13.78 -19.78
N THR A 285 -8.40 -12.88 -19.35
CA THR A 285 -8.33 -11.45 -19.67
C THR A 285 -7.14 -10.82 -18.98
N LEU A 286 -7.02 -11.01 -17.66
CA LEU A 286 -5.88 -10.53 -16.88
C LEU A 286 -4.57 -11.10 -17.43
N LEU A 287 -4.54 -12.41 -17.75
CA LEU A 287 -3.37 -13.06 -18.31
C LEU A 287 -2.88 -12.39 -19.61
N ALA A 288 -3.81 -12.14 -20.55
CA ALA A 288 -3.51 -11.50 -21.83
C ALA A 288 -3.09 -10.03 -21.68
N GLN A 289 -3.77 -9.27 -20.81
CA GLN A 289 -3.43 -7.88 -20.51
C GLN A 289 -2.04 -7.78 -19.90
N ARG A 290 -1.72 -8.62 -18.91
CA ARG A 290 -0.40 -8.67 -18.27
C ARG A 290 0.70 -8.98 -19.28
N ALA A 291 0.51 -9.98 -20.13
CA ALA A 291 1.51 -10.35 -21.13
C ALA A 291 1.74 -9.24 -22.19
N THR A 292 0.73 -8.40 -22.43
CA THR A 292 0.86 -7.23 -23.32
C THR A 292 1.53 -6.05 -22.62
N PHE A 293 1.20 -5.81 -21.35
CA PHE A 293 1.72 -4.71 -20.55
C PHE A 293 3.18 -4.93 -20.11
N LEU A 294 3.48 -6.08 -19.49
CA LEU A 294 4.69 -6.27 -18.70
C LEU A 294 5.83 -6.83 -19.55
N ARG A 295 6.80 -5.99 -19.88
CA ARG A 295 7.92 -6.36 -20.78
C ARG A 295 9.14 -6.83 -20.01
N PRO A 296 9.73 -8.00 -20.28
CA PRO A 296 10.77 -8.62 -19.45
C PRO A 296 12.05 -7.76 -19.29
N ASP A 297 12.29 -6.82 -20.20
CA ASP A 297 13.48 -5.98 -20.27
C ASP A 297 13.24 -4.51 -19.88
N SER A 298 12.05 -4.13 -19.40
CA SER A 298 11.73 -2.78 -18.92
C SER A 298 12.07 -2.55 -17.44
N ALA A 299 12.30 -1.29 -17.08
CA ALA A 299 12.08 -0.83 -15.71
C ALA A 299 10.57 -0.80 -15.44
N LEU A 300 10.13 -1.19 -14.24
CA LEU A 300 8.73 -1.17 -13.83
C LEU A 300 8.57 -0.18 -12.68
N ALA A 301 7.64 0.77 -12.81
CA ALA A 301 7.18 1.58 -11.70
C ALA A 301 5.71 1.25 -11.39
N VAL A 302 5.42 1.02 -10.11
CA VAL A 302 4.09 0.74 -9.59
C VAL A 302 3.71 1.87 -8.64
N VAL A 303 2.68 2.64 -8.97
CA VAL A 303 2.20 3.78 -8.18
C VAL A 303 0.89 3.37 -7.50
N LEU A 304 0.97 3.06 -6.21
CA LEU A 304 -0.16 2.76 -5.34
C LEU A 304 -0.69 4.04 -4.73
N VAL A 305 -1.99 4.32 -4.87
CA VAL A 305 -2.62 5.53 -4.32
C VAL A 305 -3.85 5.15 -3.52
N THR A 306 -3.89 5.48 -2.24
CA THR A 306 -5.02 5.17 -1.35
C THR A 306 -5.13 6.18 -0.20
N ASP A 307 -6.36 6.48 0.22
CA ASP A 307 -6.65 7.25 1.43
C ASP A 307 -7.13 6.41 2.61
N GLN A 308 -7.04 5.08 2.47
CA GLN A 308 -7.41 4.07 3.44
C GLN A 308 -6.26 3.09 3.71
N ASP A 309 -6.46 2.18 4.65
CA ASP A 309 -5.56 1.04 4.82
C ASP A 309 -5.94 -0.11 3.88
N ASP A 310 -5.00 -1.01 3.62
CA ASP A 310 -5.21 -2.16 2.74
C ASP A 310 -6.02 -3.27 3.42
N VAL A 311 -7.08 -3.68 2.74
CA VAL A 311 -8.02 -4.72 3.16
C VAL A 311 -7.89 -5.96 2.25
N SER A 312 -6.69 -6.25 1.78
CA SER A 312 -6.42 -7.41 0.91
C SER A 312 -6.70 -8.73 1.62
N LEU A 313 -7.96 -9.15 1.55
CA LEU A 313 -8.50 -10.33 2.21
C LEU A 313 -7.96 -11.59 1.54
N ASP A 314 -7.62 -12.57 2.37
CA ASP A 314 -7.30 -13.92 1.92
C ASP A 314 -8.57 -14.79 2.06
N PRO A 315 -9.30 -15.07 0.96
CA PRO A 315 -10.55 -15.81 1.03
C PRO A 315 -10.34 -17.26 1.52
N ASP A 316 -9.17 -17.84 1.26
CA ASP A 316 -8.82 -19.20 1.68
C ASP A 316 -8.43 -19.28 3.15
N SER A 317 -8.15 -18.13 3.79
CA SER A 317 -7.80 -18.08 5.20
C SER A 317 -8.86 -18.71 6.10
N LEU A 318 -8.42 -19.24 7.24
CA LEU A 318 -9.29 -19.84 8.25
C LEU A 318 -10.12 -21.03 7.73
N GLY A 319 -9.54 -21.81 6.80
CA GLY A 319 -10.19 -22.94 6.16
C GLY A 319 -11.30 -22.51 5.21
N GLY A 320 -11.07 -21.47 4.41
CA GLY A 320 -12.04 -20.92 3.44
C GLY A 320 -13.13 -20.04 4.07
N GLN A 321 -12.88 -19.53 5.28
CA GLN A 321 -13.84 -18.66 6.00
C GLN A 321 -13.40 -17.19 6.03
N GLY A 322 -12.27 -16.83 5.42
CA GLY A 322 -11.76 -15.45 5.39
C GLY A 322 -12.80 -14.45 4.89
N ALA A 323 -13.52 -14.80 3.82
CA ALA A 323 -14.60 -14.00 3.21
C ALA A 323 -15.68 -13.55 4.20
N SER A 324 -15.92 -14.32 5.28
CA SER A 324 -16.93 -13.99 6.30
C SER A 324 -16.66 -12.66 7.04
N TYR A 325 -15.43 -12.14 7.00
CA TYR A 325 -15.10 -10.86 7.60
C TYR A 325 -15.63 -9.67 6.80
N PHE A 326 -16.00 -9.85 5.53
CA PHE A 326 -16.67 -8.80 4.75
C PHE A 326 -18.18 -8.74 5.00
N GLU A 327 -18.79 -9.78 5.59
CA GLU A 327 -20.23 -9.86 5.81
C GLU A 327 -20.73 -8.84 6.84
N SER A 328 -21.84 -8.17 6.54
CA SER A 328 -22.51 -7.29 7.50
C SER A 328 -22.98 -8.02 8.76
N THR A 329 -23.33 -9.30 8.63
CA THR A 329 -23.70 -10.20 9.72
C THR A 329 -22.86 -11.46 9.65
N PHE A 330 -22.12 -11.76 10.72
CA PHE A 330 -21.19 -12.88 10.70
C PHE A 330 -21.96 -14.23 10.70
N PRO A 331 -21.74 -15.14 9.71
CA PRO A 331 -22.59 -16.32 9.50
C PRO A 331 -22.73 -17.24 10.73
N LEU A 332 -21.63 -17.46 11.47
CA LEU A 332 -21.62 -18.31 12.66
C LEU A 332 -22.31 -17.71 13.88
N SER A 333 -22.66 -16.42 13.82
CA SER A 333 -23.23 -15.68 14.93
C SER A 333 -24.77 -15.66 14.88
N ALA A 334 -25.34 -15.76 13.67
CA ALA A 334 -26.78 -15.75 13.42
C ALA A 334 -27.53 -16.95 14.05
N ASN A 335 -26.84 -18.04 14.39
CA ASN A 335 -27.44 -19.28 14.87
C ASN A 335 -27.12 -19.61 16.34
N VAL A 336 -26.45 -18.72 17.08
CA VAL A 336 -26.08 -18.97 18.49
C VAL A 336 -27.19 -18.48 19.43
N PRO A 337 -27.78 -19.35 20.27
CA PRO A 337 -28.68 -18.94 21.35
C PRO A 337 -27.91 -18.11 22.38
N GLY A 338 -28.43 -16.96 22.79
CA GLY A 338 -27.80 -16.09 23.80
C GLY A 338 -26.94 -14.94 23.24
N ALA A 339 -26.45 -15.04 22.00
CA ALA A 339 -25.87 -13.90 21.30
C ALA A 339 -26.96 -12.82 21.16
N GLN A 340 -26.73 -11.61 21.67
CA GLN A 340 -27.74 -10.55 21.65
C GLN A 340 -28.04 -10.16 20.20
N ARG A 341 -29.31 -10.35 19.82
CA ARG A 341 -29.91 -9.97 18.54
C ARG A 341 -30.81 -8.76 18.76
N ASP A 342 -30.34 -7.77 19.50
CA ASP A 342 -31.16 -6.59 19.75
C ASP A 342 -31.49 -5.93 18.40
N PRO A 343 -32.76 -5.85 17.98
CA PRO A 343 -33.13 -5.26 16.69
C PRO A 343 -32.73 -3.78 16.58
N SER A 344 -32.53 -3.10 17.72
CA SER A 344 -32.09 -1.71 17.81
C SER A 344 -30.57 -1.54 17.92
N ARG A 345 -29.82 -2.62 18.21
CA ARG A 345 -28.34 -2.64 18.28
C ARG A 345 -27.68 -3.62 17.30
N GLY A 346 -28.45 -4.31 16.46
CA GLY A 346 -27.98 -5.24 15.42
C GLY A 346 -27.43 -6.56 15.98
N GLY A 347 -27.44 -7.62 15.15
CA GLY A 347 -26.91 -8.94 15.51
C GLY A 347 -25.41 -8.94 15.82
N SER A 348 -24.91 -10.08 16.30
CA SER A 348 -23.49 -10.32 16.51
C SER A 348 -22.68 -10.24 15.21
N THR A 349 -21.46 -9.71 15.29
CA THR A 349 -20.53 -9.59 14.18
C THR A 349 -19.35 -10.56 14.35
N ALA A 350 -18.12 -10.20 13.97
CA ALA A 350 -16.98 -11.10 14.01
C ALA A 350 -16.65 -11.61 15.44
N PRO A 351 -16.03 -12.81 15.58
CA PRO A 351 -15.61 -13.35 16.88
C PRO A 351 -14.67 -12.41 17.65
N ARG A 352 -14.81 -12.32 18.98
CA ARG A 352 -13.83 -11.62 19.84
C ARG A 352 -12.49 -12.35 19.85
N GLY A 353 -11.40 -11.62 20.06
CA GLY A 353 -10.13 -12.20 20.49
C GLY A 353 -10.13 -12.49 22.00
N THR A 354 -9.36 -13.51 22.41
CA THR A 354 -9.00 -13.74 23.81
C THR A 354 -8.37 -12.50 24.44
N THR A 355 -8.48 -12.33 25.75
CA THR A 355 -8.01 -11.14 26.49
C THR A 355 -6.54 -10.79 26.24
N ILE A 356 -5.68 -11.80 26.07
CA ILE A 356 -4.25 -11.61 25.78
C ILE A 356 -3.99 -10.85 24.46
N CYS A 357 -4.93 -10.89 23.51
CA CYS A 357 -4.80 -10.22 22.22
C CYS A 357 -4.68 -8.70 22.35
N ARG A 358 -5.28 -8.08 23.38
CA ARG A 358 -5.24 -6.63 23.60
C ARG A 358 -3.83 -6.11 23.90
N GLY A 359 -3.03 -6.88 24.63
CA GLY A 359 -1.67 -6.48 25.01
C GLY A 359 -0.56 -7.18 24.24
N ALA A 360 -0.86 -8.35 23.66
CA ALA A 360 0.12 -9.19 22.97
C ALA A 360 -0.54 -9.93 21.78
N PRO A 361 -0.92 -9.21 20.70
CA PRO A 361 -1.56 -9.81 19.53
C PRO A 361 -0.69 -10.86 18.81
N GLY A 362 0.64 -10.78 18.98
CA GLY A 362 1.60 -11.79 18.49
C GLY A 362 1.72 -13.05 19.35
N SER A 363 1.03 -13.14 20.49
CA SER A 363 1.05 -14.32 21.35
C SER A 363 0.38 -15.52 20.67
N VAL A 364 0.92 -16.72 20.86
CA VAL A 364 0.30 -17.99 20.42
C VAL A 364 -1.03 -18.28 21.13
N ASP A 365 -1.24 -17.63 22.28
CA ASP A 365 -2.49 -17.68 23.05
C ASP A 365 -3.49 -16.62 22.56
N CYS A 366 -3.09 -15.67 21.71
CA CYS A 366 -4.02 -14.75 21.06
C CYS A 366 -4.80 -15.48 19.95
N ARG A 367 -6.04 -15.84 20.27
CA ARG A 367 -6.91 -16.69 19.45
C ARG A 367 -8.34 -16.15 19.39
N PRO A 368 -9.13 -16.51 18.36
CA PRO A 368 -10.53 -16.14 18.31
C PRO A 368 -11.33 -16.94 19.34
N CYS A 369 -12.26 -16.29 20.02
CA CYS A 369 -13.10 -16.88 21.07
C CYS A 369 -14.00 -18.02 20.59
N ARG A 370 -14.22 -18.13 19.27
CA ARG A 370 -14.99 -19.21 18.65
C ARG A 370 -14.12 -20.36 18.12
N SER A 371 -12.84 -20.43 18.53
CA SER A 371 -11.98 -21.60 18.32
C SER A 371 -12.51 -22.78 19.13
N ARG A 372 -13.04 -23.81 18.46
CA ARG A 372 -13.59 -24.99 19.15
C ARG A 372 -12.50 -25.82 19.83
N GLY A 373 -12.80 -26.35 21.02
CA GLY A 373 -12.01 -27.41 21.67
C GLY A 373 -10.74 -26.96 22.38
N GLU A 374 -10.55 -25.65 22.59
CA GLU A 374 -9.34 -25.09 23.21
C GLU A 374 -9.61 -24.65 24.66
N PRO A 375 -9.09 -25.35 25.69
CA PRO A 375 -9.39 -25.06 27.09
C PRO A 375 -9.02 -23.62 27.51
N LYS A 376 -7.93 -23.08 26.95
CA LYS A 376 -7.50 -21.70 27.20
C LYS A 376 -8.48 -20.67 26.66
N VAL A 377 -9.16 -20.98 25.55
CA VAL A 377 -10.18 -20.10 24.94
C VAL A 377 -11.46 -20.17 25.76
N THR A 378 -11.90 -21.37 26.14
CA THR A 378 -13.12 -21.56 26.96
C THR A 378 -13.01 -20.88 28.33
N ALA A 379 -11.81 -20.82 28.91
CA ALA A 379 -11.56 -20.18 30.20
C ALA A 379 -11.25 -18.67 30.11
N ASP A 380 -11.09 -18.11 28.92
CA ASP A 380 -10.75 -16.69 28.76
C ASP A 380 -11.96 -15.79 29.05
N PRO A 381 -11.82 -14.74 29.87
CA PRO A 381 -12.96 -13.92 30.30
C PRO A 381 -13.60 -13.10 29.16
N ALA A 382 -12.92 -12.89 28.03
CA ALA A 382 -13.50 -12.22 26.87
C ALA A 382 -14.48 -13.11 26.10
N CYS A 383 -14.38 -14.44 26.22
CA CYS A 383 -15.11 -15.37 25.37
C CYS A 383 -16.54 -15.71 25.81
N PRO A 384 -16.92 -15.62 27.11
CA PRO A 384 -18.32 -15.64 27.53
C PRO A 384 -19.10 -14.37 27.14
N GLU A 385 -18.42 -13.24 26.93
CA GLU A 385 -19.08 -11.97 26.60
C GLU A 385 -19.77 -12.06 25.24
N ASN A 386 -21.10 -11.86 25.24
CA ASN A 386 -21.94 -11.97 24.05
C ASN A 386 -21.66 -13.25 23.24
N GLU A 387 -21.49 -14.38 23.95
CA GLU A 387 -21.18 -15.68 23.36
C GLU A 387 -19.89 -15.72 22.52
N GLY A 388 -18.97 -14.78 22.76
CA GLY A 388 -17.68 -14.67 22.10
C GLY A 388 -17.70 -13.89 20.79
N PHE A 389 -18.71 -13.06 20.56
CA PHE A 389 -18.83 -12.19 19.38
C PHE A 389 -18.90 -10.70 19.75
N HIS A 390 -18.40 -9.85 18.86
CA HIS A 390 -18.64 -8.41 18.93
C HIS A 390 -20.11 -8.09 18.61
N ARG A 391 -20.61 -6.99 19.15
CA ARG A 391 -21.87 -6.36 18.73
C ARG A 391 -21.60 -5.40 17.57
N LYS A 392 -22.65 -5.00 16.86
CA LYS A 392 -22.53 -4.05 15.74
C LYS A 392 -21.95 -2.69 16.16
N ASP A 393 -22.25 -2.20 17.36
CA ASP A 393 -21.70 -0.95 17.91
C ASP A 393 -20.26 -1.07 18.44
N GLU A 394 -19.67 -2.26 18.39
CA GLU A 394 -18.27 -2.54 18.70
C GLU A 394 -17.46 -2.90 17.44
N ASP A 395 -18.14 -3.31 16.37
CA ASP A 395 -17.53 -3.76 15.13
C ASP A 395 -18.41 -3.40 13.92
N ASP A 396 -18.31 -2.14 13.50
CA ASP A 396 -18.84 -1.69 12.23
C ASP A 396 -17.89 -2.07 11.08
N LEU A 397 -18.46 -2.45 9.93
CA LEU A 397 -17.70 -2.78 8.72
C LEU A 397 -16.75 -1.66 8.27
N ALA A 398 -17.09 -0.39 8.51
CA ALA A 398 -16.25 0.76 8.13
C ALA A 398 -14.87 0.74 8.78
N VAL A 399 -14.78 0.15 9.97
CA VAL A 399 -13.57 0.13 10.78
C VAL A 399 -13.14 -1.30 11.09
N ARG A 400 -13.80 -2.34 10.56
CA ARG A 400 -13.49 -3.73 10.90
C ARG A 400 -12.01 -4.09 10.76
N PHE A 401 -11.32 -3.52 9.78
CA PHE A 401 -9.95 -3.90 9.45
C PHE A 401 -8.83 -3.11 10.18
N HIS A 402 -9.16 -2.29 11.19
CA HIS A 402 -8.14 -1.79 12.13
C HIS A 402 -7.86 -2.82 13.23
N HIS A 403 -6.59 -2.95 13.63
CA HIS A 403 -6.12 -3.82 14.73
C HIS A 403 -6.75 -5.23 14.73
N VAL A 404 -6.83 -5.84 13.55
CA VAL A 404 -7.63 -7.06 13.30
C VAL A 404 -7.28 -8.20 14.24
N LYS A 405 -5.97 -8.49 14.40
CA LYS A 405 -5.49 -9.54 15.29
C LYS A 405 -5.78 -9.26 16.76
N GLU A 406 -5.68 -8.01 17.19
CA GLU A 406 -6.02 -7.57 18.55
C GLU A 406 -7.50 -7.82 18.85
N ARG A 407 -8.38 -7.42 17.92
CA ARG A 407 -9.83 -7.42 18.09
C ARG A 407 -10.45 -8.80 17.93
N PHE A 408 -9.94 -9.61 17.01
CA PHE A 408 -10.57 -10.89 16.63
C PHE A 408 -9.71 -12.11 16.94
N GLY A 409 -8.46 -11.92 17.35
CA GLY A 409 -7.54 -13.04 17.60
C GLY A 409 -7.07 -13.76 16.33
N VAL A 410 -7.43 -13.25 15.15
CA VAL A 410 -6.94 -13.68 13.83
C VAL A 410 -6.83 -12.47 12.91
N ASP A 411 -6.05 -12.59 11.85
CA ASP A 411 -6.07 -11.66 10.71
C ASP A 411 -6.36 -12.50 9.46
N PRO A 412 -7.51 -12.33 8.78
CA PRO A 412 -7.89 -13.07 7.59
C PRO A 412 -7.33 -12.44 6.31
N ARG A 413 -6.50 -11.41 6.40
CA ARG A 413 -5.84 -10.80 5.24
C ARG A 413 -4.57 -11.56 4.87
N PHE A 414 -4.16 -11.46 3.61
CA PHE A 414 -2.84 -11.94 3.22
C PHE A 414 -1.75 -11.22 4.03
N PRO A 415 -0.70 -11.93 4.48
CA PRO A 415 0.40 -11.31 5.20
C PRO A 415 1.22 -10.42 4.28
N ILE A 416 1.76 -9.30 4.79
CA ILE A 416 2.59 -8.37 4.00
C ILE A 416 3.76 -9.06 3.31
N ARG A 417 4.32 -10.11 3.92
CA ARG A 417 5.37 -10.94 3.32
C ARG A 417 5.01 -11.46 1.92
N ARG A 418 3.74 -11.76 1.63
CA ARG A 418 3.29 -12.16 0.29
C ARG A 418 3.70 -11.13 -0.77
N TYR A 419 3.38 -9.87 -0.49
CA TYR A 419 3.63 -8.75 -1.40
C TYR A 419 5.13 -8.43 -1.48
N VAL A 420 5.84 -8.49 -0.35
CA VAL A 420 7.30 -8.33 -0.31
C VAL A 420 7.98 -9.39 -1.19
N ASP A 421 7.64 -10.66 -0.98
CA ASP A 421 8.20 -11.77 -1.75
C ASP A 421 7.82 -11.63 -3.23
N GLY A 422 6.60 -11.16 -3.53
CA GLY A 422 6.14 -10.88 -4.89
C GLY A 422 6.98 -9.85 -5.66
N PHE A 423 7.34 -8.73 -5.03
CA PHE A 423 8.15 -7.69 -5.69
C PHE A 423 9.67 -7.90 -5.60
N ALA A 424 10.13 -8.81 -4.74
CA ALA A 424 11.56 -9.01 -4.50
C ALA A 424 12.11 -10.34 -5.04
N ARG A 425 11.29 -11.41 -5.13
CA ARG A 425 11.80 -12.77 -5.37
C ARG A 425 11.53 -13.30 -6.78
N PRO A 426 12.51 -14.03 -7.38
CA PRO A 426 12.35 -14.76 -8.63
C PRO A 426 11.20 -15.74 -8.69
N ARG A 427 10.82 -16.28 -7.55
CA ARG A 427 9.92 -17.42 -7.43
C ARG A 427 8.88 -17.08 -6.37
N VAL A 428 7.65 -17.49 -6.65
CA VAL A 428 6.46 -17.29 -5.81
C VAL A 428 5.64 -18.57 -5.83
N PRO A 429 4.73 -18.80 -4.86
CA PRO A 429 3.80 -19.91 -4.96
C PRO A 429 2.78 -19.70 -6.09
N SER A 430 2.23 -20.79 -6.63
CA SER A 430 0.93 -20.78 -7.33
C SER A 430 -0.23 -20.62 -6.35
N SER A 431 -1.41 -20.28 -6.86
CA SER A 431 -2.68 -20.25 -6.11
C SER A 431 -2.95 -21.56 -5.33
N ARG A 432 -2.52 -22.71 -5.86
CA ARG A 432 -2.69 -24.04 -5.23
C ARG A 432 -1.68 -24.39 -4.14
N THR A 433 -0.56 -23.67 -4.08
CA THR A 433 0.57 -24.04 -3.18
C THR A 433 0.88 -22.97 -2.13
N GLN A 434 0.20 -21.83 -2.21
CA GLN A 434 0.37 -20.70 -1.28
C GLN A 434 -0.22 -20.93 0.11
N HIS A 435 -1.09 -21.93 0.28
CA HIS A 435 -1.74 -22.25 1.55
C HIS A 435 -1.49 -23.69 2.00
N ASP A 436 -1.52 -23.90 3.31
CA ASP A 436 -1.61 -25.25 3.90
C ASP A 436 -3.05 -25.80 3.87
N ALA A 437 -3.23 -27.05 4.32
CA ALA A 437 -4.55 -27.70 4.37
C ALA A 437 -5.57 -27.03 5.31
N ARG A 438 -5.16 -26.06 6.12
CA ARG A 438 -6.02 -25.27 7.02
C ARG A 438 -6.28 -23.86 6.47
N GLY A 439 -5.81 -23.55 5.26
CA GLY A 439 -5.92 -22.21 4.68
C GLY A 439 -4.92 -21.22 5.27
N GLY A 440 -3.89 -21.65 5.99
CA GLY A 440 -2.82 -20.75 6.43
C GLY A 440 -1.90 -20.42 5.26
N TYR A 441 -1.67 -19.12 4.98
CA TYR A 441 -0.68 -18.73 3.98
C TYR A 441 0.73 -19.18 4.40
N VAL A 442 1.36 -20.02 3.58
CA VAL A 442 2.71 -20.56 3.82
C VAL A 442 3.75 -20.02 2.83
N GLY A 443 3.32 -19.29 1.80
CA GLY A 443 4.19 -18.83 0.73
C GLY A 443 4.68 -19.98 -0.14
N GLY A 444 5.88 -19.85 -0.72
CA GLY A 444 6.50 -20.89 -1.53
C GLY A 444 7.29 -20.34 -2.71
N ASP A 445 7.86 -21.24 -3.50
CA ASP A 445 8.72 -20.94 -4.65
C ASP A 445 8.43 -21.86 -5.85
N SER A 446 7.20 -22.38 -5.93
CA SER A 446 6.78 -23.39 -6.91
C SER A 446 6.74 -22.87 -8.35
N CYS A 447 6.60 -21.56 -8.57
CA CYS A 447 6.43 -20.96 -9.89
C CYS A 447 7.43 -19.83 -10.16
N GLN A 448 7.83 -19.68 -11.42
CA GLN A 448 8.55 -18.50 -11.89
C GLN A 448 7.62 -17.29 -11.75
N ASN A 449 8.07 -16.30 -10.98
CA ASN A 449 7.33 -15.06 -10.82
C ASN A 449 7.26 -14.31 -12.17
N PRO A 450 6.06 -13.93 -12.66
CA PRO A 450 5.86 -13.19 -13.89
C PRO A 450 6.68 -11.89 -13.98
N LEU A 451 6.89 -11.18 -12.86
CA LEU A 451 7.74 -9.98 -12.83
C LEU A 451 9.16 -10.24 -13.32
N PHE A 452 9.63 -11.47 -13.18
CA PHE A 452 10.98 -11.85 -13.52
C PHE A 452 11.05 -12.92 -14.62
N ALA A 453 9.96 -13.18 -15.33
CA ALA A 453 9.92 -14.12 -16.43
C ALA A 453 10.48 -13.50 -17.71
N GLU A 454 11.05 -14.33 -18.59
CA GLU A 454 11.54 -13.92 -19.91
C GLU A 454 10.40 -13.68 -20.89
N LYS A 455 9.33 -14.46 -20.77
CA LYS A 455 8.14 -14.37 -21.62
C LYS A 455 6.91 -14.75 -20.81
N LEU A 456 5.83 -14.00 -21.02
CA LEU A 456 4.56 -14.23 -20.36
C LEU A 456 3.57 -14.92 -21.32
N PRO A 457 2.77 -15.87 -20.83
CA PRO A 457 1.77 -16.54 -21.66
C PRO A 457 0.60 -15.58 -21.94
N LEU A 458 0.14 -15.53 -23.20
CA LEU A 458 -1.08 -14.79 -23.57
C LEU A 458 -2.35 -15.60 -23.26
N THR A 459 -2.23 -16.93 -23.27
CA THR A 459 -3.32 -17.88 -23.02
C THR A 459 -2.77 -19.09 -22.28
N ALA A 460 -3.65 -19.83 -21.61
CA ALA A 460 -3.35 -21.12 -21.00
C ALA A 460 -4.63 -21.97 -20.92
N ASN A 461 -4.50 -23.29 -20.76
CA ASN A 461 -5.61 -24.24 -20.79
C ASN A 461 -6.30 -24.42 -19.42
N GLY A 462 -6.25 -23.40 -18.57
CA GLY A 462 -6.78 -23.42 -17.20
C GLY A 462 -5.70 -23.26 -16.14
N LEU A 463 -6.11 -23.30 -14.87
CA LEU A 463 -5.23 -23.04 -13.73
C LEU A 463 -4.10 -24.08 -13.62
N ASP A 464 -4.31 -25.33 -14.05
CA ASP A 464 -3.32 -26.42 -13.96
C ASP A 464 -2.26 -26.40 -15.08
N ASP A 465 -2.33 -25.45 -16.01
CA ASP A 465 -1.41 -25.41 -17.13
C ASP A 465 0.04 -25.13 -16.65
N PRO A 466 0.99 -26.05 -16.89
CA PRO A 466 2.37 -25.88 -16.42
C PRO A 466 3.07 -24.67 -17.05
N THR A 467 2.56 -24.16 -18.19
CA THR A 467 3.11 -22.96 -18.83
C THR A 467 2.91 -21.69 -18.01
N LEU A 468 2.00 -21.68 -17.02
CA LEU A 468 1.84 -20.56 -16.08
C LEU A 468 3.00 -20.47 -15.07
N CYS A 469 3.61 -21.61 -14.71
CA CYS A 469 4.59 -21.70 -13.63
C CYS A 469 6.03 -21.99 -14.10
N ASN A 470 6.19 -22.71 -15.20
CA ASN A 470 7.49 -23.15 -15.72
C ASN A 470 8.07 -22.16 -16.74
N LEU A 471 7.96 -20.86 -16.45
CA LEU A 471 8.52 -19.81 -17.29
C LEU A 471 10.04 -19.74 -17.13
N ALA A 472 10.74 -19.41 -18.22
CA ALA A 472 12.17 -19.11 -18.18
C ALA A 472 12.42 -17.81 -17.41
N ARG A 473 13.57 -17.74 -16.72
CA ARG A 473 14.00 -16.54 -16.00
C ARG A 473 14.40 -15.45 -16.98
N GLY A 474 13.76 -14.28 -16.86
CA GLY A 474 14.05 -13.10 -17.66
C GLY A 474 15.13 -12.19 -17.07
N PRO A 475 15.46 -11.11 -17.80
CA PRO A 475 16.55 -10.21 -17.45
C PRO A 475 16.16 -9.16 -16.41
N ARG A 476 14.88 -8.97 -16.06
CA ARG A 476 14.48 -8.05 -15.00
C ARG A 476 15.06 -8.49 -13.65
N ARG A 477 15.55 -7.53 -12.89
CA ARG A 477 16.06 -7.72 -11.52
C ARG A 477 15.23 -6.88 -10.56
N LYS A 478 15.28 -7.19 -9.25
CA LYS A 478 14.44 -6.51 -8.25
C LYS A 478 14.65 -4.99 -8.25
N HIS A 479 15.87 -4.55 -8.51
CA HIS A 479 16.24 -3.14 -8.55
C HIS A 479 15.77 -2.40 -9.81
N ASP A 480 15.15 -3.08 -10.78
CA ASP A 480 14.45 -2.44 -11.90
C ASP A 480 12.97 -2.20 -11.58
N ILE A 481 12.52 -2.57 -10.38
CA ILE A 481 11.14 -2.41 -9.91
C ILE A 481 11.11 -1.31 -8.85
N PHE A 482 10.28 -0.31 -9.09
CA PHE A 482 10.05 0.84 -8.21
C PHE A 482 8.61 0.79 -7.71
N VAL A 483 8.41 0.89 -6.40
CA VAL A 483 7.07 0.91 -5.79
C VAL A 483 6.88 2.25 -5.10
N VAL A 484 5.91 3.04 -5.55
CA VAL A 484 5.53 4.31 -4.95
C VAL A 484 4.24 4.12 -4.16
N VAL A 485 4.23 4.53 -2.90
CA VAL A 485 3.03 4.55 -2.07
C VAL A 485 2.65 6.00 -1.77
N LEU A 486 1.57 6.46 -2.39
CA LEU A 486 0.84 7.67 -2.01
C LEU A 486 -0.28 7.25 -1.05
N GLY A 487 0.04 7.26 0.24
CA GLY A 487 -0.86 6.78 1.30
C GLY A 487 -1.30 7.89 2.25
N GLY A 488 -2.19 7.55 3.17
CA GLY A 488 -2.49 8.38 4.34
C GLY A 488 -1.30 8.42 5.29
N ILE A 489 -0.46 9.42 5.09
CA ILE A 489 0.70 9.78 5.92
C ILE A 489 0.78 11.31 5.99
N PRO A 490 1.02 11.93 7.15
CA PRO A 490 1.33 13.36 7.22
C PRO A 490 2.55 13.71 6.36
N ASP A 491 2.50 14.79 5.58
CA ASP A 491 3.60 15.18 4.68
C ASP A 491 4.91 15.44 5.43
N ASP A 492 4.83 15.96 6.66
CA ASP A 492 6.01 16.21 7.50
C ASP A 492 6.76 14.93 7.90
N LEU A 493 6.11 13.77 7.86
CA LEU A 493 6.75 12.47 8.11
C LEU A 493 7.39 11.86 6.84
N VAL A 494 6.98 12.29 5.66
CA VAL A 494 7.53 11.79 4.38
C VAL A 494 9.00 12.20 4.23
N GLY A 495 9.33 13.42 4.65
CA GLY A 495 10.69 13.98 4.58
C GLY A 495 11.20 14.23 3.15
N GLU A 496 12.48 14.66 3.05
CA GLU A 496 13.19 14.89 1.79
C GLU A 496 14.02 13.66 1.38
N GLY A 497 13.39 12.69 0.73
CA GLY A 497 14.06 11.50 0.19
C GLY A 497 13.45 10.18 0.68
N ARG A 498 14.28 9.13 0.76
CA ARG A 498 13.87 7.83 1.30
C ARG A 498 13.87 7.89 2.83
N PRO A 499 12.84 7.38 3.53
CA PRO A 499 12.84 7.39 4.98
C PRO A 499 13.96 6.53 5.56
N THR A 500 14.60 7.05 6.59
CA THR A 500 15.60 6.35 7.43
C THR A 500 14.95 5.31 8.33
N ALA A 501 15.76 4.44 8.96
CA ALA A 501 15.31 3.49 9.99
C ALA A 501 14.44 4.15 11.06
N GLU A 502 14.91 5.31 11.53
CA GLU A 502 14.31 6.07 12.61
C GLU A 502 12.98 6.70 12.17
N GLN A 503 12.94 7.25 10.96
CA GLN A 503 11.70 7.75 10.38
C GLN A 503 10.67 6.62 10.20
N TRP A 504 11.08 5.43 9.76
CA TRP A 504 10.15 4.30 9.63
C TRP A 504 9.50 3.91 10.96
N MET A 505 10.20 4.01 12.09
CA MET A 505 9.62 3.77 13.41
C MET A 505 8.53 4.79 13.79
N THR A 506 8.53 5.96 13.15
CA THR A 506 7.48 7.00 13.32
C THR A 506 6.30 6.84 12.38
N ILE A 507 6.42 6.01 11.34
CA ILE A 507 5.44 5.89 10.24
C ILE A 507 4.65 4.57 10.34
N VAL A 508 5.35 3.46 10.55
CA VAL A 508 4.80 2.10 10.48
C VAL A 508 4.75 1.47 11.86
N GLU A 509 3.59 0.91 12.21
CA GLU A 509 3.39 0.19 13.45
C GLU A 509 4.19 -1.13 13.50
N GLY A 510 4.82 -1.43 14.64
CA GLY A 510 5.61 -2.65 14.80
C GLY A 510 4.74 -3.91 14.97
N PRO A 511 5.20 -5.09 14.52
CA PRO A 511 4.39 -6.32 14.51
C PRO A 511 4.10 -6.92 15.89
N THR A 512 4.72 -6.41 16.96
CA THR A 512 4.66 -7.03 18.30
C THR A 512 4.07 -6.14 19.39
N ARG A 513 3.80 -4.86 19.12
CA ARG A 513 3.28 -3.94 20.13
C ARG A 513 2.55 -2.78 19.48
N LEU A 514 1.25 -2.71 19.73
CA LEU A 514 0.36 -1.64 19.25
C LEU A 514 0.57 -0.30 19.96
N ASP A 515 1.48 -0.28 20.95
CA ASP A 515 1.97 0.92 21.64
C ASP A 515 3.48 1.06 21.39
N ALA A 516 3.94 0.88 20.15
CA ALA A 516 5.35 0.97 19.81
C ALA A 516 5.87 2.37 20.23
N PRO A 517 6.79 2.46 21.21
CA PRO A 517 7.35 3.75 21.59
C PRO A 517 8.08 4.33 20.36
N GLY A 518 7.55 5.43 19.82
CA GLY A 518 8.12 6.11 18.66
C GLY A 518 7.17 6.31 17.47
N LEU A 519 6.06 5.57 17.36
CA LEU A 519 5.09 5.80 16.29
C LEU A 519 4.44 7.19 16.45
N ASP A 520 4.30 7.94 15.36
CA ASP A 520 3.60 9.23 15.41
C ASP A 520 2.11 8.99 15.72
N VAL A 521 1.57 9.78 16.65
CA VAL A 521 0.16 9.63 17.08
C VAL A 521 -0.82 9.66 15.91
N ARG A 522 -0.54 10.42 14.84
CA ARG A 522 -1.38 10.52 13.64
C ARG A 522 -1.42 9.24 12.83
N MET A 523 -0.41 8.38 12.98
CA MET A 523 -0.30 7.11 12.27
C MET A 523 -0.98 5.95 12.98
N PHE A 524 -1.42 6.09 14.24
CA PHE A 524 -2.21 5.05 14.92
C PHE A 524 -3.64 4.98 14.36
N PRO A 525 -4.09 3.82 13.85
CA PRO A 525 -5.44 3.64 13.34
C PRO A 525 -6.42 3.41 14.49
N PHE A 526 -7.07 4.49 14.93
CA PHE A 526 -7.94 4.46 16.12
C PHE A 526 -9.35 4.99 15.83
N VAL A 527 -10.35 4.45 16.51
CA VAL A 527 -11.77 4.82 16.36
C VAL A 527 -12.25 5.83 17.41
N ALA A 528 -11.39 6.22 18.34
CA ALA A 528 -11.70 7.22 19.36
C ALA A 528 -10.64 8.33 19.33
N PRO A 529 -10.86 9.47 20.00
CA PRO A 529 -9.83 10.49 20.13
C PRO A 529 -8.55 9.90 20.73
N ARG A 530 -7.42 10.12 20.06
CA ARG A 530 -6.11 9.63 20.50
C ARG A 530 -5.55 10.47 21.63
N HIS A 531 -5.06 9.80 22.69
CA HIS A 531 -4.52 10.46 23.86
C HIS A 531 -3.26 11.29 23.54
N GLY A 532 -3.06 12.40 24.26
CA GLY A 532 -1.86 13.23 24.15
C GLY A 532 -1.87 14.24 23.00
N ARG A 533 -2.96 14.35 22.23
CA ARG A 533 -3.11 15.42 21.25
C ARG A 533 -3.74 16.67 21.88
N PRO A 534 -3.20 17.88 21.60
CA PRO A 534 -3.83 19.12 22.04
C PRO A 534 -5.18 19.30 21.34
N ALA A 535 -6.11 19.97 22.02
CA ALA A 535 -7.31 20.46 21.36
C ALA A 535 -6.89 21.39 20.21
N SER A 536 -7.26 21.05 18.99
CA SER A 536 -6.95 21.83 17.80
C SER A 536 -8.23 22.23 17.08
N THR A 537 -8.25 23.45 16.55
CA THR A 537 -9.29 23.91 15.63
C THR A 537 -8.93 23.64 14.17
N SER A 538 -7.68 23.26 13.88
CA SER A 538 -7.24 22.84 12.55
C SER A 538 -7.83 21.47 12.23
N PRO A 539 -8.55 21.29 11.10
CA PRO A 539 -9.09 20.00 10.69
C PRO A 539 -8.05 18.86 10.69
N ALA A 540 -6.80 19.15 10.33
CA ALA A 540 -5.71 18.17 10.26
C ALA A 540 -5.28 17.63 11.62
N ASP A 541 -5.44 18.44 12.68
CA ASP A 541 -4.94 18.14 14.01
C ASP A 541 -6.03 17.91 15.05
N ARG A 542 -7.30 17.96 14.61
CA ARG A 542 -8.46 17.86 15.46
C ARG A 542 -8.93 16.42 15.58
N GLU A 543 -8.82 15.87 16.79
CA GLU A 543 -9.48 14.62 17.15
C GLU A 543 -10.99 14.85 17.30
N PHE A 544 -11.80 13.86 16.93
CA PHE A 544 -13.27 13.94 16.99
C PHE A 544 -13.90 12.62 17.42
N ASP A 545 -15.16 12.67 17.86
CA ASP A 545 -15.91 11.44 18.14
C ASP A 545 -16.39 10.83 16.83
N THR A 546 -15.70 9.78 16.38
CA THR A 546 -16.02 9.10 15.11
C THR A 546 -17.28 8.23 15.21
N LYS A 547 -17.89 8.13 16.40
CA LYS A 547 -18.98 7.18 16.69
C LYS A 547 -18.62 5.73 16.42
N LYS A 548 -17.32 5.41 16.33
CA LYS A 548 -16.77 4.12 15.89
C LYS A 548 -17.17 3.72 14.46
N LEU A 549 -17.52 4.69 13.63
CA LEU A 549 -17.90 4.48 12.22
C LEU A 549 -16.79 4.92 11.24
N GLU A 550 -15.69 5.47 11.75
CA GLU A 550 -14.55 5.96 10.98
C GLU A 550 -13.29 5.91 11.87
N LEU A 551 -12.10 5.88 11.25
CA LEU A 551 -10.83 6.06 11.95
C LEU A 551 -10.47 7.55 12.06
N GLN A 552 -9.69 7.90 13.08
CA GLN A 552 -9.04 9.21 13.14
C GLN A 552 -8.15 9.42 11.91
N TYR A 553 -8.11 10.66 11.44
CA TYR A 553 -7.37 11.00 10.24
C TYR A 553 -5.86 11.01 10.50
N ALA A 554 -5.09 10.53 9.53
CA ALA A 554 -3.65 10.74 9.48
C ALA A 554 -3.35 12.16 9.01
N CYS A 555 -4.08 12.62 8.00
CA CYS A 555 -3.90 13.94 7.41
C CYS A 555 -5.19 14.45 6.77
N THR A 556 -5.26 15.77 6.55
CA THR A 556 -6.32 16.44 5.78
C THR A 556 -5.70 17.53 4.91
N PHE A 557 -6.42 17.97 3.88
CA PHE A 557 -6.02 19.10 3.04
C PHE A 557 -7.25 19.93 2.62
N PRO A 558 -7.11 21.25 2.41
CA PRO A 558 -8.23 22.09 1.98
C PRO A 558 -8.63 21.78 0.54
N LEU A 559 -9.93 21.64 0.28
CA LEU A 559 -10.44 21.56 -1.09
C LEU A 559 -10.29 22.91 -1.78
N SER A 560 -10.14 22.89 -3.12
CA SER A 560 -10.09 24.12 -3.93
C SER A 560 -11.40 24.90 -3.88
N ALA A 561 -12.53 24.21 -3.70
CA ALA A 561 -13.83 24.77 -3.41
C ALA A 561 -14.62 23.86 -2.45
N PRO A 562 -15.46 24.42 -1.56
CA PRO A 562 -16.38 23.62 -0.77
C PRO A 562 -17.33 22.80 -1.65
N GLN A 563 -17.61 21.56 -1.27
CA GLN A 563 -18.58 20.68 -1.91
C GLN A 563 -19.82 20.58 -1.02
N ALA A 564 -20.99 20.95 -1.55
CA ALA A 564 -22.25 20.73 -0.87
C ALA A 564 -22.59 19.24 -0.82
N CYS A 565 -22.93 18.72 0.35
CA CYS A 565 -23.42 17.35 0.47
C CYS A 565 -24.90 17.31 0.10
N THR A 566 -25.23 16.51 -0.91
CA THR A 566 -26.61 16.34 -1.39
C THR A 566 -27.03 14.88 -1.32
N GLY A 567 -28.20 14.60 -0.73
CA GLY A 567 -28.71 13.24 -0.63
C GLY A 567 -27.81 12.32 0.21
N ASN A 568 -27.67 11.05 -0.21
CA ASN A 568 -26.82 10.05 0.42
C ASN A 568 -25.47 9.91 -0.31
N ASP A 569 -24.85 11.03 -0.70
CA ASP A 569 -23.55 11.05 -1.37
C ASP A 569 -22.47 10.42 -0.46
N PRO A 570 -21.94 9.22 -0.79
CA PRO A 570 -20.94 8.57 0.05
C PRO A 570 -19.58 9.33 0.04
N SER A 571 -19.36 10.22 -0.92
CA SER A 571 -18.17 11.09 -1.01
C SER A 571 -18.26 12.32 -0.11
N CYS A 572 -19.42 12.56 0.53
CA CYS A 572 -19.67 13.77 1.30
C CYS A 572 -20.34 13.44 2.65
N PRO A 573 -19.56 13.20 3.72
CA PRO A 573 -20.10 12.74 5.01
C PRO A 573 -20.75 13.85 5.85
N CYS A 574 -20.86 15.09 5.35
CA CYS A 574 -21.32 16.23 6.15
C CYS A 574 -22.85 16.29 6.21
N ASP A 575 -23.42 15.92 7.36
CA ASP A 575 -24.86 15.92 7.63
C ASP A 575 -25.38 17.25 8.23
N GLY A 576 -24.48 18.19 8.53
CA GLY A 576 -24.80 19.46 9.19
C GLY A 576 -25.13 19.35 10.69
N LEU A 577 -25.07 18.15 11.27
CA LEU A 577 -25.41 17.86 12.66
C LEU A 577 -24.19 17.35 13.44
N THR A 578 -23.40 16.49 12.81
CA THR A 578 -22.22 15.85 13.36
C THR A 578 -21.01 16.75 13.17
N ASP A 579 -20.24 16.92 14.25
CA ASP A 579 -19.02 17.72 14.24
C ASP A 579 -17.84 16.94 13.63
N ILE A 580 -17.81 16.87 12.31
CA ILE A 580 -16.76 16.18 11.53
C ILE A 580 -15.68 17.19 11.11
N PRO A 581 -14.37 16.92 11.31
CA PRO A 581 -13.29 17.88 11.03
C PRO A 581 -13.27 18.47 9.62
N ILE A 582 -13.64 17.69 8.60
CA ILE A 582 -13.62 18.14 7.21
C ILE A 582 -14.87 18.92 6.78
N CYS A 583 -15.85 19.07 7.68
CA CYS A 583 -17.15 19.62 7.38
C CYS A 583 -17.32 21.03 7.94
N LYS A 584 -18.06 21.85 7.20
CA LYS A 584 -18.60 23.13 7.65
C LYS A 584 -20.10 23.10 7.37
N VAL A 585 -20.90 22.85 8.39
CA VAL A 585 -22.35 22.57 8.24
C VAL A 585 -22.53 21.38 7.27
N ALA A 586 -23.32 21.51 6.21
CA ALA A 586 -23.58 20.47 5.22
C ALA A 586 -22.63 20.56 4.01
N GLU A 587 -21.49 21.23 4.16
CA GLU A 587 -20.47 21.35 3.11
C GLU A 587 -19.16 20.68 3.54
N ARG A 588 -18.58 19.88 2.66
CA ARG A 588 -17.23 19.36 2.79
C ARG A 588 -16.24 20.43 2.33
N THR A 589 -15.32 20.79 3.20
CA THR A 589 -14.32 21.84 2.94
C THR A 589 -12.90 21.30 2.83
N HIS A 590 -12.68 20.06 3.27
CA HIS A 590 -11.38 19.40 3.26
C HIS A 590 -11.49 17.96 2.75
N GLY A 591 -10.43 17.47 2.12
CA GLY A 591 -10.20 16.04 1.94
C GLY A 591 -9.50 15.46 3.18
N LYS A 592 -9.61 14.13 3.37
CA LYS A 592 -8.93 13.39 4.45
C LYS A 592 -8.29 12.11 3.96
N ALA A 593 -7.37 11.57 4.74
CA ALA A 593 -6.93 10.19 4.65
C ALA A 593 -6.75 9.59 6.05
N VAL A 594 -7.01 8.30 6.19
CA VAL A 594 -6.71 7.53 7.41
C VAL A 594 -5.34 6.84 7.26
N PRO A 595 -4.69 6.38 8.34
CA PRO A 595 -3.36 5.78 8.23
C PRO A 595 -3.32 4.56 7.29
N SER A 596 -2.50 4.62 6.24
CA SER A 596 -2.30 3.51 5.29
C SER A 596 -1.19 2.56 5.75
N GLN A 597 -1.34 1.97 6.93
CA GLN A 597 -0.30 1.19 7.62
C GLN A 597 0.29 0.07 6.76
N ARG A 598 -0.54 -0.75 6.11
CA ARG A 598 -0.10 -1.92 5.34
C ARG A 598 0.63 -1.58 4.03
N PRO A 599 0.15 -0.65 3.20
CA PRO A 599 0.94 -0.15 2.08
C PRO A 599 2.30 0.45 2.51
N LEU A 600 2.33 1.17 3.63
CA LEU A 600 3.57 1.73 4.18
C LEU A 600 4.50 0.65 4.77
N GLU A 601 3.96 -0.41 5.36
CA GLU A 601 4.72 -1.59 5.81
C GLU A 601 5.38 -2.30 4.62
N LEU A 602 4.67 -2.47 3.50
CA LEU A 602 5.24 -2.97 2.26
C LEU A 602 6.40 -2.08 1.77
N ALA A 603 6.20 -0.75 1.73
CA ALA A 603 7.23 0.18 1.31
C ALA A 603 8.48 0.10 2.20
N SER A 604 8.31 0.03 3.52
CA SER A 604 9.40 -0.16 4.48
C SER A 604 10.15 -1.49 4.26
N ALA A 605 9.41 -2.56 3.97
CA ALA A 605 9.98 -3.88 3.74
C ALA A 605 10.77 -3.97 2.42
N LEU A 606 10.28 -3.32 1.34
CA LEU A 606 10.89 -3.26 0.00
C LEU A 606 12.08 -2.30 -0.12
N TYR A 607 12.69 -1.92 1.01
CA TYR A 607 13.86 -1.06 1.13
C TYR A 607 14.71 -0.93 -0.15
N GLY A 608 14.89 0.30 -0.63
CA GLY A 608 15.65 0.60 -1.83
C GLY A 608 14.89 0.47 -3.16
N GLN A 609 13.76 -0.23 -3.19
CA GLN A 609 12.80 -0.27 -4.30
C GLN A 609 11.63 0.71 -4.09
N ALA A 610 11.35 1.11 -2.84
CA ALA A 610 10.17 1.89 -2.53
C ALA A 610 10.41 3.40 -2.34
N LEU A 611 9.42 4.20 -2.71
CA LEU A 611 9.26 5.61 -2.37
C LEU A 611 7.91 5.81 -1.70
N ILE A 612 7.80 6.80 -0.82
CA ILE A 612 6.53 7.17 -0.20
C ILE A 612 6.21 8.65 -0.43
N GLY A 613 4.93 8.97 -0.41
CA GLY A 613 4.42 10.34 -0.39
C GLY A 613 3.06 10.41 0.30
N SER A 614 2.66 11.63 0.66
CA SER A 614 1.34 11.86 1.24
C SER A 614 0.28 11.93 0.15
N VAL A 615 -0.85 11.26 0.37
CA VAL A 615 -2.08 11.45 -0.39
C VAL A 615 -2.84 12.73 0.02
N CYS A 616 -2.39 13.41 1.09
CA CYS A 616 -2.86 14.74 1.45
C CYS A 616 -1.85 15.78 0.95
N PRO A 617 -2.09 16.42 -0.21
CA PRO A 617 -1.13 17.34 -0.79
C PRO A 617 -0.91 18.58 0.11
N VAL A 618 0.33 19.08 0.12
CA VAL A 618 0.72 20.29 0.86
C VAL A 618 0.09 21.54 0.27
N SER A 619 0.01 21.63 -1.06
CA SER A 619 -0.71 22.68 -1.77
C SER A 619 -1.71 22.08 -2.77
N THR A 620 -2.90 22.67 -2.75
CA THR A 620 -4.00 22.37 -3.68
C THR A 620 -4.19 23.45 -4.73
N THR A 621 -3.33 24.47 -4.72
CA THR A 621 -3.29 25.55 -5.71
C THR A 621 -2.07 25.41 -6.59
N LEU A 622 -2.28 25.47 -7.92
CA LEU A 622 -1.19 25.51 -8.88
C LEU A 622 -0.25 26.68 -8.54
N PRO A 623 1.09 26.48 -8.61
CA PRO A 623 2.04 27.56 -8.37
C PRO A 623 1.80 28.67 -9.40
N ARG A 624 1.98 29.92 -8.99
CA ARG A 624 1.98 31.03 -9.96
C ARG A 624 3.19 30.94 -10.87
N GLU A 625 3.09 31.54 -12.05
CA GLU A 625 4.22 31.64 -12.98
C GLU A 625 5.44 32.29 -12.27
N GLY A 626 6.56 31.56 -12.21
CA GLY A 626 7.79 31.98 -11.53
C GLY A 626 7.94 31.51 -10.07
N GLU A 627 6.95 30.85 -9.47
CA GLU A 627 7.10 30.15 -8.19
C GLU A 627 7.77 28.77 -8.38
N PRO A 628 8.44 28.23 -7.34
CA PRO A 628 8.99 26.88 -7.41
C PRO A 628 7.90 25.85 -7.74
N GLU A 629 8.16 24.94 -8.69
CA GLU A 629 7.16 23.99 -9.22
C GLU A 629 6.55 23.03 -8.17
N GLU A 630 7.17 22.84 -7.01
CA GLU A 630 7.02 21.63 -6.19
C GLU A 630 5.98 21.58 -5.05
N PRO A 631 5.16 22.59 -4.70
CA PRO A 631 4.19 22.38 -3.62
C PRO A 631 2.88 21.70 -4.07
N TYR A 632 2.59 21.62 -5.38
CA TYR A 632 1.25 21.25 -5.87
C TYR A 632 1.00 19.74 -6.02
N GLY A 633 -0.10 19.26 -5.42
CA GLY A 633 -0.61 17.91 -5.63
C GLY A 633 0.43 16.84 -5.30
N TYR A 634 0.60 15.86 -6.20
CA TYR A 634 1.59 14.79 -6.06
C TYR A 634 2.83 14.98 -6.92
N ARG A 635 3.04 16.19 -7.49
CA ARG A 635 4.17 16.46 -8.39
C ARG A 635 5.52 16.21 -7.72
N LYS A 636 5.65 16.56 -6.43
CA LYS A 636 6.85 16.27 -5.62
C LYS A 636 7.19 14.77 -5.63
N THR A 637 6.21 13.91 -5.39
CA THR A 637 6.42 12.45 -5.36
C THR A 637 6.73 11.90 -6.76
N MET A 638 6.02 12.37 -7.80
CA MET A 638 6.29 11.92 -9.17
C MET A 638 7.66 12.35 -9.67
N LYS A 639 8.13 13.54 -9.30
CA LYS A 639 9.49 14.00 -9.60
C LYS A 639 10.57 13.17 -8.89
N ARG A 640 10.29 12.68 -7.68
CA ARG A 640 11.19 11.72 -6.99
C ARG A 640 11.23 10.37 -7.70
N LEU A 641 10.10 9.90 -8.24
CA LEU A 641 10.05 8.70 -9.07
C LEU A 641 10.85 8.89 -10.35
N ASP A 642 10.63 9.98 -11.07
CA ASP A 642 11.40 10.37 -12.27
C ASP A 642 12.91 10.37 -11.99
N ALA A 643 13.33 11.05 -10.91
CA ALA A 643 14.72 11.10 -10.48
C ALA A 643 15.29 9.72 -10.06
N ALA A 644 14.46 8.82 -9.54
CA ALA A 644 14.87 7.46 -9.18
C ALA A 644 15.00 6.55 -10.41
N LEU A 645 14.16 6.76 -11.43
CA LEU A 645 14.21 6.04 -12.70
C LEU A 645 15.40 6.50 -13.55
N GLY A 646 15.69 7.80 -13.61
CA GLY A 646 16.71 8.41 -14.46
C GLY A 646 18.06 7.66 -14.52
N PRO A 647 18.72 7.35 -13.37
CA PRO A 647 19.98 6.60 -13.34
C PRO A 647 19.90 5.16 -13.89
N ARG A 648 18.69 4.62 -14.06
CA ARG A 648 18.46 3.31 -14.65
C ARG A 648 18.15 3.38 -16.13
N LEU A 649 17.98 4.55 -16.71
CA LEU A 649 17.67 4.69 -18.12
C LEU A 649 18.95 4.68 -18.97
N LYS A 650 18.90 4.01 -20.13
CA LYS A 650 19.89 4.15 -21.20
C LYS A 650 19.42 5.19 -22.20
N SER A 651 20.37 5.84 -22.84
CA SER A 651 20.09 6.47 -24.13
C SER A 651 19.66 5.39 -25.12
N PRO A 652 18.59 5.62 -25.89
CA PRO A 652 18.14 4.71 -26.93
C PRO A 652 19.17 4.52 -28.04
#